data_AF-A0A2M7D1H5-F1
#
_entry.id   AF-A0A2M7D1H5-F1
#
_cell.length_a   1.000
_cell.length_b   1.000
_cell.length_c   1.000
_cell.angle_alpha   90.00
_cell.angle_beta   90.00
_cell.angle_gamma   90.00
#
_symmetry.space_group_name_H-M   'P 1'
#
loop_
_entity.id
_entity.type
_entity.pdbx_description
1 polymer ?
#
loop_
_entity_poly.entity_id
_entity_poly.type
_entity_poly.pdbx_seq_one_letter_code
_entity_poly.pdbx_strand_id
1 'polypeptide(L)'
;MRTVVSGVLLLLIDCAAAQPWQFDFQPASGPLEAGFTKVTSSTAYSAAQGYGFVVAPTREVDASAKTWNIFGRIVTVEQAIPPSLLSDATRDGVSSPSPSGGDLPFSFRADLPPGFYDVTLWMGDLATPRFRILATVNGVDTTVTRADINDRRGAFDQTQFGSSVPRRLRVDASGGSILITLGRDDAARNDPIFGALAANGAASPWTFNLDESPNNPPSTVLTATLVPAFSGAALQALMIEPVSDPPLVKVGSTLTLEQAPPDAALLAAINDFNQGNLAAALAGFESLSAPALLPARAAGLLWVAGHPAWFSGEVLTSDGEQALLTEALQLLDQVLLADPGNVQAAHLRLQAAMASEAEQFRRKLGYASVGSPAVENLGRSAALAEQFEADHPYARKGQILWLRNRGGLDPLRNSVSWERAQWNAQQLEPLYGAANPFVHLYATDQWANSGAPWARVDWNQIFTSGPGWARLLAANLNSWLDLFEWWTIHRQSPEGDIGGGWSDDVEILPSFGLMALTLPDSSDLTKLGFQRFADGIWNSPIIDQIAGFQAQFGDVEHVAEPTGNLLHVSALLDYGDPDRIERMLNSERTFRDLFLSDPIDSPFGHSHFLANMMSSTSIDSGSAFAADLPLSGRVTNPFPFLIWYAANPGATQPLEAWARSWLEDAGRSDNGKPVGVFPNAVWTPTDGIGLPSGNWWGADSSHGQFTGMPIYQWYPYSLAGFFHTWTGDPAFLAPFDAVQNHTNAWFGAGQPVSAPTPPVGQENIWVGGVLKASAVGAISNTRLLTGSTINSAYLNNFASGYAKLLLTPTSSLPLNSLQGPADKLIAKWPYKTTEGVMTDRILEPGWADVISYYIGADVVATYVGMPAQAVSWGNSTRLFAAAVTMAGPDRLDASLYLFSPATRSIDLRLWQLRTGFDYTLEVGPATGLGLAPNPVAQSIPFTLVRRGDAVGFDLPGNTQYALRIRPRVALPAATLPPAPMADLGIHTRDLAFDPGTGTLSVRVHNIGAVDLTSITVSVHDGADPSGSVLATQNLASLTAPLDLAPRFTDLVFPGLVGSSGTLTVVLTAPAGSEEVTLDNNHASIVVDGTGAPLEPPMILSITPPSASPGAVLTLAGANFGVGLAALDAGVPAPPLGLSVIDANTAQLAIASNQPAPATVLLSLVSSGGLESNVVPLLIEALADAMFGNGFED
;
A
#
# COMPACT_ATOMS: atom_id res chain seq x y z
N MET A 1 17.09 25.41 -40.72
CA MET A 1 17.94 25.89 -41.84
C MET A 1 19.12 24.94 -42.00
N ARG A 2 19.04 23.99 -42.92
CA ARG A 2 20.21 23.22 -43.38
C ARG A 2 20.08 23.12 -44.89
N THR A 3 20.79 24.00 -45.60
CA THR A 3 20.90 23.96 -47.05
C THR A 3 22.29 23.45 -47.39
N VAL A 4 22.29 22.45 -48.26
CA VAL A 4 23.41 21.82 -48.96
C VAL A 4 24.46 22.84 -49.40
N VAL A 5 25.73 22.62 -49.02
CA VAL A 5 26.89 23.05 -49.81
C VAL A 5 27.91 21.91 -49.84
N SER A 6 28.00 21.28 -51.01
CA SER A 6 29.06 20.33 -51.34
C SER A 6 30.36 21.07 -51.70
N GLY A 7 31.48 20.54 -51.19
CA GLY A 7 32.80 20.59 -51.82
C GLY A 7 33.69 21.77 -51.45
N VAL A 8 34.78 21.50 -50.73
CA VAL A 8 36.18 21.65 -51.18
C VAL A 8 37.15 21.44 -49.99
N LEU A 9 38.16 20.59 -50.25
CA LEU A 9 39.44 20.38 -49.55
C LEU A 9 39.47 19.69 -48.17
N LEU A 10 39.89 18.41 -48.23
CA LEU A 10 40.64 17.72 -47.19
C LEU A 10 41.82 18.59 -46.72
N LEU A 11 41.84 18.94 -45.44
CA LEU A 11 43.04 19.01 -44.64
C LEU A 11 42.86 18.00 -43.51
N LEU A 12 43.40 16.79 -43.74
CA LEU A 12 43.66 15.80 -42.70
C LEU A 12 44.60 16.45 -41.68
N ILE A 13 44.03 16.94 -40.58
CA ILE A 13 44.77 16.99 -39.31
C ILE A 13 44.56 15.60 -38.72
N ASP A 14 45.63 14.82 -38.69
CA ASP A 14 45.74 13.66 -37.80
C ASP A 14 45.43 14.15 -36.37
N CYS A 15 44.19 14.00 -35.93
CA CYS A 15 43.88 13.94 -34.51
C CYS A 15 44.43 12.60 -34.01
N ALA A 16 45.74 12.57 -33.72
CA ALA A 16 46.25 11.66 -32.72
C ALA A 16 45.32 11.76 -31.51
N ALA A 17 44.84 10.62 -31.00
CA ALA A 17 43.85 10.51 -29.93
C ALA A 17 44.15 11.51 -28.80
N ALA A 18 43.50 12.67 -28.87
CA ALA A 18 43.63 13.70 -27.85
C ALA A 18 42.88 13.15 -26.64
N GLN A 19 43.60 12.94 -25.55
CA GLN A 19 42.99 12.58 -24.27
C GLN A 19 41.91 13.62 -23.93
N PRO A 20 40.76 13.19 -23.40
CA PRO A 20 39.67 14.11 -23.06
C PRO A 20 40.15 15.14 -22.02
N TRP A 21 39.65 16.38 -22.10
CA TRP A 21 39.88 17.36 -21.04
C TRP A 21 38.80 17.20 -19.99
N GLN A 22 39.20 16.84 -18.77
CA GLN A 22 38.31 16.52 -17.67
C GLN A 22 38.60 17.46 -16.49
N PHE A 23 37.58 18.14 -15.98
CA PHE A 23 37.68 19.10 -14.88
C PHE A 23 36.66 18.77 -13.80
N ASP A 24 37.15 18.70 -12.57
CA ASP A 24 36.40 18.41 -11.34
C ASP A 24 36.37 19.69 -10.51
N PHE A 25 35.18 20.27 -10.35
CA PHE A 25 34.98 21.54 -9.65
C PHE A 25 34.67 21.26 -8.18
N GLN A 26 35.53 21.71 -7.28
CA GLN A 26 35.43 21.31 -5.88
C GLN A 26 36.23 22.25 -4.96
N PRO A 27 36.04 22.16 -3.63
CA PRO A 27 36.93 22.78 -2.67
C PRO A 27 38.35 22.21 -2.75
N ALA A 28 39.34 22.99 -2.30
CA ALA A 28 40.74 22.53 -2.28
C ALA A 28 40.93 21.21 -1.50
N SER A 29 40.14 21.00 -0.44
CA SER A 29 40.18 19.84 0.45
C SER A 29 39.39 18.61 -0.04
N GLY A 30 38.61 18.72 -1.13
CA GLY A 30 37.76 17.63 -1.62
C GLY A 30 38.55 16.46 -2.25
N PRO A 31 37.92 15.28 -2.40
CA PRO A 31 38.48 14.16 -3.15
C PRO A 31 38.54 14.49 -4.65
N LEU A 32 39.64 14.14 -5.34
CA LEU A 32 39.80 14.36 -6.77
C LEU A 32 39.48 13.09 -7.55
N GLU A 33 38.52 13.18 -8.47
CA GLU A 33 38.19 12.07 -9.37
C GLU A 33 39.40 11.65 -10.22
N ALA A 34 39.56 10.35 -10.42
CA ALA A 34 40.69 9.81 -11.15
C ALA A 34 40.67 10.28 -12.62
N GLY A 35 41.76 10.88 -13.08
CA GLY A 35 41.87 11.41 -14.45
C GLY A 35 41.38 12.86 -14.62
N PHE A 36 40.71 13.44 -13.62
CA PHE A 36 40.19 14.80 -13.68
C PHE A 36 41.21 15.82 -13.16
N THR A 37 41.08 17.06 -13.65
CA THR A 37 41.84 18.22 -13.17
C THR A 37 41.02 18.98 -12.14
N LYS A 38 41.57 19.15 -10.93
CA LYS A 38 40.92 19.94 -9.86
C LYS A 38 40.80 21.42 -10.23
N VAL A 39 39.60 21.98 -10.08
CA VAL A 39 39.30 23.40 -10.29
C VAL A 39 38.56 23.96 -9.07
N THR A 40 39.09 25.04 -8.48
CA THR A 40 38.47 25.74 -7.33
C THR A 40 37.87 27.06 -7.79
N SER A 41 37.02 27.69 -6.98
CA SER A 41 36.46 29.03 -7.29
C SER A 41 37.54 30.09 -7.53
N SER A 42 38.75 29.87 -7.02
CA SER A 42 39.92 30.75 -7.17
C SER A 42 40.76 30.50 -8.44
N THR A 43 40.48 29.45 -9.20
CA THR A 43 41.22 29.08 -10.42
C THR A 43 40.89 30.04 -11.56
N ALA A 44 41.50 31.23 -11.55
CA ALA A 44 41.34 32.23 -12.61
C ALA A 44 41.99 31.78 -13.92
N TYR A 45 41.35 32.08 -15.04
CA TYR A 45 41.89 31.77 -16.36
C TYR A 45 43.24 32.47 -16.60
N SER A 46 44.22 31.71 -17.11
CA SER A 46 45.44 32.26 -17.69
C SER A 46 45.84 31.50 -18.95
N ALA A 47 46.35 32.21 -19.95
CA ALA A 47 46.78 31.60 -21.22
C ALA A 47 47.95 30.60 -21.05
N ALA A 48 48.74 30.73 -19.98
CA ALA A 48 49.83 29.81 -19.67
C ALA A 48 49.32 28.46 -19.13
N GLN A 49 48.22 28.50 -18.36
CA GLN A 49 47.56 27.31 -17.83
C GLN A 49 46.59 26.68 -18.84
N GLY A 50 46.04 27.51 -19.74
CA GLY A 50 45.13 27.06 -20.79
C GLY A 50 43.70 26.79 -20.31
N TYR A 51 43.38 27.00 -19.03
CA TYR A 51 42.01 26.89 -18.52
C TYR A 51 41.79 27.74 -17.26
N GLY A 52 40.53 27.98 -16.87
CA GLY A 52 40.13 28.64 -15.63
C GLY A 52 38.89 29.53 -15.77
N PHE A 53 38.47 30.15 -14.68
CA PHE A 53 37.33 31.06 -14.65
C PHE A 53 37.66 32.43 -15.25
N VAL A 54 36.82 32.87 -16.18
CA VAL A 54 36.82 34.25 -16.73
C VAL A 54 35.95 35.16 -15.85
N VAL A 55 34.84 34.62 -15.36
CA VAL A 55 34.02 35.20 -14.30
C VAL A 55 33.92 34.15 -13.21
N ALA A 56 34.42 34.44 -12.01
CA ALA A 56 34.52 33.48 -10.93
C ALA A 56 33.15 33.21 -10.26
N PRO A 57 32.88 31.97 -9.83
CA PRO A 57 31.74 31.66 -8.98
C PRO A 57 31.94 32.26 -7.58
N THR A 58 30.86 32.41 -6.80
CA THR A 58 30.95 33.06 -5.48
C THR A 58 31.39 32.12 -4.34
N ARG A 59 31.28 30.80 -4.51
CA ARG A 59 31.68 29.80 -3.51
C ARG A 59 31.95 28.42 -4.11
N GLU A 60 32.63 27.59 -3.34
CA GLU A 60 32.73 26.14 -3.51
C GLU A 60 31.68 25.42 -2.65
N VAL A 61 31.35 24.18 -3.01
CA VAL A 61 30.36 23.33 -2.36
C VAL A 61 31.00 21.95 -2.10
N ASP A 62 30.89 21.48 -0.86
CA ASP A 62 31.23 20.12 -0.45
C ASP A 62 29.95 19.39 -0.03
N ALA A 63 29.59 18.32 -0.73
CA ALA A 63 28.42 17.52 -0.38
C ALA A 63 28.77 16.24 0.40
N SER A 64 30.05 15.94 0.66
CA SER A 64 30.52 14.65 1.18
C SER A 64 29.88 14.21 2.51
N ALA A 65 29.55 15.17 3.38
CA ALA A 65 28.91 14.89 4.67
C ALA A 65 27.39 15.13 4.66
N LYS A 66 26.80 15.36 3.49
CA LYS A 66 25.38 15.68 3.37
C LYS A 66 24.55 14.42 3.61
N THR A 67 23.55 14.57 4.46
CA THR A 67 22.51 13.56 4.66
C THR A 67 21.13 14.21 4.55
N TRP A 68 20.15 13.37 4.25
CA TRP A 68 18.75 13.77 4.12
C TRP A 68 17.86 12.88 4.96
N ASN A 69 16.79 13.45 5.52
CA ASN A 69 15.79 12.69 6.23
C ASN A 69 14.59 12.46 5.29
N ILE A 70 14.38 11.21 4.87
CA ILE A 70 13.34 10.79 3.94
C ILE A 70 12.46 9.77 4.65
N PHE A 71 11.21 10.12 4.92
CA PHE A 71 10.26 9.27 5.68
C PHE A 71 10.85 8.71 6.98
N GLY A 72 11.57 9.54 7.74
CA GLY A 72 12.18 9.15 9.02
C GLY A 72 13.55 8.45 8.90
N ARG A 73 14.03 8.19 7.67
CA ARG A 73 15.32 7.56 7.39
C ARG A 73 16.39 8.56 7.01
N ILE A 74 17.59 8.43 7.57
CA ILE A 74 18.76 9.20 7.15
C ILE A 74 19.38 8.54 5.90
N VAL A 75 19.48 9.29 4.80
CA VAL A 75 20.03 8.85 3.50
C VAL A 75 21.32 9.62 3.20
N THR A 76 22.39 8.94 2.79
CA THR A 76 23.68 9.55 2.41
C THR A 76 23.74 9.87 0.91
N VAL A 77 24.75 10.65 0.49
CA VAL A 77 25.01 10.97 -0.93
C VAL A 77 25.14 9.71 -1.79
N GLU A 78 25.89 8.72 -1.32
CA GLU A 78 26.12 7.45 -2.01
C GLU A 78 24.84 6.65 -2.18
N GLN A 79 23.93 6.74 -1.21
CA GLN A 79 22.62 6.09 -1.28
C GLN A 79 21.65 6.84 -2.20
N ALA A 80 21.79 8.17 -2.29
CA ALA A 80 20.90 9.01 -3.07
C ALA A 80 21.20 9.01 -4.57
N ILE A 81 22.48 9.06 -4.96
CA ILE A 81 22.86 9.18 -6.37
C ILE A 81 22.76 7.81 -7.07
N PRO A 82 22.17 7.73 -8.28
CA PRO A 82 22.21 6.52 -9.09
C PRO A 82 23.65 6.03 -9.30
N PRO A 83 23.95 4.72 -9.14
CA PRO A 83 25.31 4.20 -9.24
C PRO A 83 26.03 4.58 -10.54
N SER A 84 25.34 4.64 -11.68
CA SER A 84 25.90 5.06 -12.98
C SER A 84 26.40 6.51 -13.01
N LEU A 85 25.99 7.33 -12.05
CA LEU A 85 26.32 8.75 -11.94
C LEU A 85 27.15 9.09 -10.69
N LEU A 86 27.32 8.13 -9.76
CA LEU A 86 28.10 8.32 -8.56
C LEU A 86 29.58 8.42 -8.91
N SER A 87 30.18 9.56 -8.63
CA SER A 87 31.58 9.87 -8.89
C SER A 87 32.04 10.96 -7.92
N ASP A 88 33.34 10.99 -7.60
CA ASP A 88 33.91 12.07 -6.78
C ASP A 88 33.73 13.43 -7.47
N ALA A 89 33.77 13.47 -8.82
CA ALA A 89 33.58 14.69 -9.62
C ALA A 89 32.13 15.20 -9.61
N THR A 90 31.16 14.37 -9.24
CA THR A 90 29.73 14.75 -9.20
C THR A 90 29.22 14.97 -7.79
N ARG A 91 30.06 14.79 -6.76
CA ARG A 91 29.76 15.02 -5.36
C ARG A 91 29.85 16.52 -5.01
N ASP A 92 30.92 17.16 -5.43
CA ASP A 92 31.25 18.55 -5.08
C ASP A 92 31.01 19.50 -6.25
N GLY A 93 31.15 20.81 -6.02
CA GLY A 93 30.90 21.80 -7.07
C GLY A 93 31.37 23.21 -6.76
N VAL A 94 31.14 24.09 -7.73
CA VAL A 94 31.16 25.55 -7.55
C VAL A 94 29.77 26.14 -7.76
N SER A 95 29.44 27.21 -7.06
CA SER A 95 28.12 27.84 -7.17
C SER A 95 28.12 29.36 -7.00
N SER A 96 27.09 29.98 -7.58
CA SER A 96 26.68 31.37 -7.38
C SER A 96 25.21 31.41 -6.94
N PRO A 97 24.92 31.22 -5.63
CA PRO A 97 23.56 31.19 -5.11
C PRO A 97 22.83 32.50 -5.34
N SER A 98 21.54 32.43 -5.69
CA SER A 98 20.70 33.61 -5.86
C SER A 98 19.38 33.49 -5.08
N PRO A 99 19.38 33.78 -3.77
CA PRO A 99 18.18 33.67 -2.94
C PRO A 99 17.05 34.64 -3.35
N SER A 100 17.41 35.76 -3.98
CA SER A 100 16.47 36.76 -4.51
C SER A 100 16.05 36.49 -5.95
N GLY A 101 16.53 35.40 -6.54
CA GLY A 101 16.27 35.02 -7.92
C GLY A 101 16.97 35.86 -8.97
N GLY A 102 17.84 36.82 -8.60
CA GLY A 102 18.70 37.61 -9.50
C GLY A 102 19.63 36.75 -10.36
N ASP A 103 20.03 37.22 -11.54
CA ASP A 103 20.97 36.48 -12.40
C ASP A 103 22.40 36.73 -11.91
N LEU A 104 23.11 35.68 -11.52
CA LEU A 104 24.48 35.72 -10.99
C LEU A 104 25.36 34.73 -11.77
N PRO A 105 25.65 35.02 -13.05
CA PRO A 105 26.34 34.08 -13.90
C PRO A 105 27.83 33.98 -13.59
N PHE A 106 28.43 32.85 -13.92
CA PHE A 106 29.89 32.67 -13.93
C PHE A 106 30.32 31.93 -15.20
N SER A 107 31.59 32.08 -15.59
CA SER A 107 32.09 31.57 -16.87
C SER A 107 33.43 30.89 -16.74
N PHE A 108 33.55 29.70 -17.34
CA PHE A 108 34.77 28.89 -17.40
C PHE A 108 35.28 28.78 -18.83
N ARG A 109 36.60 28.88 -19.02
CA ARG A 109 37.26 28.77 -20.32
C ARG A 109 38.30 27.65 -20.30
N ALA A 110 38.39 26.91 -21.40
CA ALA A 110 39.49 25.99 -21.71
C ALA A 110 39.99 26.24 -23.15
N ASP A 111 41.31 26.31 -23.33
CA ASP A 111 41.99 26.44 -24.62
C ASP A 111 42.33 25.04 -25.17
N LEU A 112 42.01 24.80 -26.44
CA LEU A 112 42.11 23.49 -27.08
C LEU A 112 42.28 23.63 -28.61
N PRO A 113 42.75 22.59 -29.33
CA PRO A 113 42.94 22.67 -30.77
C PRO A 113 41.64 23.04 -31.52
N PRO A 114 41.70 23.83 -32.60
CA PRO A 114 40.53 24.13 -33.42
C PRO A 114 39.83 22.88 -33.92
N GLY A 115 38.52 22.79 -33.71
CA GLY A 115 37.71 21.66 -34.15
C GLY A 115 36.32 21.65 -33.53
N PHE A 116 35.56 20.61 -33.84
CA PHE A 116 34.31 20.31 -33.16
C PHE A 116 34.57 19.37 -31.99
N TYR A 117 33.88 19.64 -30.88
CA TYR A 117 33.97 18.85 -29.66
C TYR A 117 32.58 18.56 -29.13
N ASP A 118 32.47 17.43 -28.44
CA ASP A 118 31.32 17.14 -27.61
C ASP A 118 31.67 17.51 -26.16
N VAL A 119 30.84 18.37 -25.57
CA VAL A 119 31.03 18.95 -24.23
C VAL A 119 29.96 18.41 -23.31
N THR A 120 30.37 17.81 -22.19
CA THR A 120 29.48 17.28 -21.16
C THR A 120 29.61 18.09 -19.88
N LEU A 121 28.49 18.61 -19.38
CA LEU A 121 28.39 19.46 -18.18
C LEU A 121 27.56 18.77 -17.10
N TRP A 122 28.07 18.66 -15.88
CA TRP A 122 27.27 18.26 -14.72
C TRP A 122 26.85 19.51 -13.96
N MET A 123 25.60 19.94 -14.20
CA MET A 123 25.06 21.19 -13.68
C MET A 123 24.14 20.95 -12.48
N GLY A 124 24.52 21.46 -11.32
CA GLY A 124 23.74 21.33 -10.10
C GLY A 124 24.60 21.45 -8.84
N ASP A 125 23.98 21.22 -7.70
CA ASP A 125 24.58 21.30 -6.37
C ASP A 125 23.81 20.31 -5.47
N LEU A 126 24.45 19.21 -5.10
CA LEU A 126 23.85 18.16 -4.26
C LEU A 126 23.57 18.65 -2.83
N ALA A 127 24.33 19.61 -2.31
CA ALA A 127 24.12 20.13 -0.97
C ALA A 127 22.92 21.08 -0.91
N THR A 128 22.68 21.84 -1.99
CA THR A 128 21.56 22.77 -2.16
C THR A 128 21.07 22.78 -3.62
N PRO A 129 19.96 22.09 -3.90
CA PRO A 129 19.35 21.97 -5.23
C PRO A 129 19.23 23.28 -6.00
N ARG A 130 19.47 23.23 -7.31
CA ARG A 130 19.44 24.40 -8.20
C ARG A 130 18.43 24.24 -9.32
N PHE A 131 17.78 25.36 -9.63
CA PHE A 131 16.64 25.40 -10.54
C PHE A 131 16.89 26.40 -11.67
N ARG A 132 16.44 26.06 -12.88
CA ARG A 132 16.46 26.92 -14.08
C ARG A 132 17.86 27.40 -14.46
N ILE A 133 18.80 26.46 -14.57
CA ILE A 133 20.17 26.76 -15.00
C ILE A 133 20.21 26.76 -16.53
N LEU A 134 20.70 27.84 -17.13
CA LEU A 134 21.12 27.90 -18.53
C LEU A 134 22.63 27.79 -18.58
N ALA A 135 23.15 26.92 -19.45
CA ALA A 135 24.55 26.93 -19.85
C ALA A 135 24.67 27.23 -21.34
N THR A 136 25.46 28.25 -21.66
CA THR A 136 25.83 28.61 -23.03
C THR A 136 27.29 28.23 -23.26
N VAL A 137 27.54 27.35 -24.22
CA VAL A 137 28.89 26.88 -24.60
C VAL A 137 29.20 27.31 -26.02
N ASN A 138 30.11 28.27 -26.19
CA ASN A 138 30.40 28.94 -27.48
C ASN A 138 29.14 29.31 -28.30
N GLY A 139 28.07 29.76 -27.62
CA GLY A 139 26.81 30.17 -28.25
C GLY A 139 25.81 29.05 -28.52
N VAL A 140 26.10 27.82 -28.08
CA VAL A 140 25.13 26.71 -28.06
C VAL A 140 24.57 26.61 -26.64
N ASP A 141 23.24 26.66 -26.53
CA ASP A 141 22.55 26.66 -25.25
C ASP A 141 22.10 25.23 -24.86
N THR A 142 22.24 24.91 -23.58
CA THR A 142 21.58 23.78 -22.92
C THR A 142 20.98 24.26 -21.59
N THR A 143 19.92 23.61 -21.12
CA THR A 143 19.22 24.03 -19.91
C THR A 143 18.96 22.86 -18.98
N VAL A 144 18.92 23.17 -17.69
CA VAL A 144 18.42 22.29 -16.63
C VAL A 144 17.27 23.03 -15.95
N THR A 145 16.05 22.67 -16.37
CA THR A 145 14.82 23.11 -15.71
C THR A 145 14.22 21.93 -14.97
N ARG A 146 14.13 22.04 -13.64
CA ARG A 146 13.51 21.04 -12.77
C ARG A 146 12.07 21.46 -12.50
N ALA A 147 11.14 20.54 -12.69
CA ALA A 147 9.75 20.72 -12.31
C ALA A 147 9.53 20.03 -10.96
N ASP A 148 9.68 20.79 -9.87
CA ASP A 148 9.40 20.25 -8.54
C ASP A 148 7.92 20.34 -8.21
N ILE A 149 7.48 19.48 -7.31
CA ILE A 149 6.26 19.66 -6.53
C ILE A 149 6.70 19.68 -5.09
N ASN A 150 6.72 20.87 -4.50
CA ASN A 150 7.01 21.02 -3.08
C ASN A 150 5.70 20.86 -2.31
N ASP A 151 5.47 19.69 -1.72
CA ASP A 151 4.43 19.50 -0.71
C ASP A 151 5.04 19.71 0.70
N ARG A 152 4.34 20.45 1.56
CA ARG A 152 4.72 20.75 2.93
C ARG A 152 4.57 19.56 3.90
N ARG A 153 3.93 18.45 3.53
CA ARG A 153 3.78 17.26 4.40
C ARG A 153 4.96 16.29 4.40
N GLY A 154 6.14 16.71 3.94
CA GLY A 154 7.37 15.94 4.10
C GLY A 154 7.69 15.02 2.93
N ALA A 155 8.87 15.25 2.35
CA ALA A 155 9.70 14.26 1.66
C ALA A 155 9.22 13.60 0.34
N PHE A 156 8.54 14.33 -0.55
CA PHE A 156 8.69 14.05 -2.00
C PHE A 156 9.87 14.83 -2.57
N ASP A 157 11.05 14.65 -1.95
CA ASP A 157 12.22 15.49 -2.15
C ASP A 157 12.98 15.12 -3.45
N GLN A 158 12.42 15.49 -4.60
CA GLN A 158 13.08 15.39 -5.91
C GLN A 158 14.36 16.23 -5.98
N THR A 159 14.54 17.16 -5.05
CA THR A 159 15.48 18.25 -5.22
C THR A 159 16.93 17.74 -5.21
N GLN A 160 17.20 16.59 -4.58
CA GLN A 160 18.57 16.12 -4.32
C GLN A 160 19.06 15.11 -5.37
N PHE A 161 18.21 14.16 -5.79
CA PHE A 161 18.61 13.03 -6.64
C PHE A 161 19.00 13.43 -8.08
N GLY A 162 18.44 14.53 -8.58
CA GLY A 162 18.65 15.00 -9.96
C GLY A 162 19.80 15.99 -10.14
N SER A 163 20.56 16.36 -9.11
CA SER A 163 21.55 17.45 -9.21
C SER A 163 22.84 17.09 -9.96
N SER A 164 23.12 15.81 -10.19
CA SER A 164 24.40 15.30 -10.71
C SER A 164 24.33 14.63 -12.08
N VAL A 165 23.47 15.13 -12.98
CA VAL A 165 23.26 14.49 -14.28
C VAL A 165 23.96 15.24 -15.42
N PRO A 166 24.74 14.55 -16.29
CA PRO A 166 25.42 15.19 -17.41
C PRO A 166 24.48 15.73 -18.49
N ARG A 167 24.80 16.92 -19.03
CA ARG A 167 24.24 17.49 -20.28
C ARG A 167 25.31 17.57 -21.33
N ARG A 168 25.12 16.84 -22.44
CA ARG A 168 26.04 16.82 -23.58
C ARG A 168 25.53 17.73 -24.69
N LEU A 169 26.44 18.48 -25.30
CA LEU A 169 26.16 19.27 -26.50
C LEU A 169 27.38 19.30 -27.42
N ARG A 170 27.11 19.37 -28.73
CA ARG A 170 28.15 19.54 -29.74
C ARG A 170 28.45 21.01 -29.93
N VAL A 171 29.73 21.35 -29.91
CA VAL A 171 30.21 22.72 -29.90
C VAL A 171 31.30 22.92 -30.96
N ASP A 172 31.20 24.03 -31.68
CA ASP A 172 32.28 24.52 -32.54
C ASP A 172 33.31 25.27 -31.70
N ALA A 173 34.53 24.74 -31.63
CA ALA A 173 35.68 25.36 -31.02
C ALA A 173 36.76 25.72 -32.06
N SER A 174 36.37 26.00 -33.31
CA SER A 174 37.30 26.43 -34.38
C SER A 174 38.08 27.70 -34.02
N GLY A 175 37.62 28.47 -33.03
CA GLY A 175 38.34 29.60 -32.44
C GLY A 175 39.48 29.23 -31.48
N GLY A 176 39.72 27.94 -31.22
CA GLY A 176 40.79 27.43 -30.35
C GLY A 176 40.47 27.46 -28.84
N SER A 177 39.20 27.59 -28.45
CA SER A 177 38.78 27.55 -27.05
C SER A 177 37.30 27.20 -26.90
N ILE A 178 36.95 26.65 -25.74
CA ILE A 178 35.58 26.52 -25.24
C ILE A 178 35.36 27.52 -24.10
N LEU A 179 34.30 28.32 -24.21
CA LEU A 179 33.80 29.21 -23.17
C LEU A 179 32.40 28.76 -22.76
N ILE A 180 32.26 28.42 -21.49
CA ILE A 180 31.01 28.01 -20.84
C ILE A 180 30.56 29.16 -19.97
N THR A 181 29.31 29.58 -20.08
CA THR A 181 28.68 30.56 -19.18
C THR A 181 27.44 29.96 -18.58
N LEU A 182 27.36 29.90 -17.25
CA LEU A 182 26.17 29.44 -16.53
C LEU A 182 25.42 30.63 -15.97
N GLY A 183 24.09 30.61 -16.08
CA GLY A 183 23.21 31.69 -15.61
C GLY A 183 21.75 31.25 -15.55
N ARG A 184 20.84 32.22 -15.56
CA ARG A 184 19.39 31.98 -15.49
C ARG A 184 18.80 31.53 -16.83
N ASP A 185 17.96 30.48 -16.79
CA ASP A 185 17.04 30.13 -17.89
C ASP A 185 15.71 30.89 -17.77
N ASP A 186 15.51 31.92 -18.59
CA ASP A 186 14.25 32.66 -18.70
C ASP A 186 13.25 32.07 -19.73
N ALA A 187 13.67 31.12 -20.57
CA ALA A 187 12.81 30.49 -21.59
C ALA A 187 11.81 29.50 -20.97
N ALA A 188 12.17 28.86 -19.85
CA ALA A 188 11.29 27.99 -19.06
C ALA A 188 9.96 28.65 -18.59
N ARG A 189 9.85 29.99 -18.63
CA ARG A 189 8.61 30.71 -18.27
C ARG A 189 7.43 30.46 -19.20
N ASN A 190 7.67 29.95 -20.41
CA ASN A 190 6.64 29.74 -21.43
C ASN A 190 6.16 28.28 -21.49
N ASP A 191 6.35 27.48 -20.43
CA ASP A 191 5.84 26.11 -20.43
C ASP A 191 4.30 26.12 -20.62
N PRO A 192 3.75 25.41 -21.62
CA PRO A 192 2.32 25.38 -21.91
C PRO A 192 1.43 25.00 -20.71
N ILE A 193 1.97 24.26 -19.74
CA ILE A 193 1.21 23.81 -18.56
C ILE A 193 0.67 24.97 -17.72
N PHE A 194 1.38 26.11 -17.67
CA PHE A 194 0.95 27.29 -16.91
C PHE A 194 -0.33 27.93 -17.47
N GLY A 195 -0.53 27.85 -18.79
CA GLY A 195 -1.75 28.32 -19.44
C GLY A 195 -2.97 27.46 -19.11
N ALA A 196 -2.77 26.15 -18.96
CA ALA A 196 -3.82 25.21 -18.57
C ALA A 196 -4.21 25.34 -17.09
N LEU A 197 -3.23 25.52 -16.19
CA LEU A 197 -3.48 25.66 -14.75
C LEU A 197 -4.20 26.96 -14.38
N ALA A 198 -3.90 28.06 -15.06
CA ALA A 198 -4.62 29.32 -14.88
C ALA A 198 -6.10 29.22 -15.28
N ALA A 199 -6.43 28.36 -16.26
CA ALA A 199 -7.80 28.11 -16.68
C ALA A 199 -8.60 27.28 -15.65
N ASN A 200 -7.92 26.52 -14.79
CA ASN A 200 -8.51 25.68 -13.73
C ASN A 200 -8.66 26.41 -12.37
N GLY A 201 -8.46 27.73 -12.32
CA GLY A 201 -8.79 28.55 -11.13
C GLY A 201 -7.68 28.67 -10.08
N ALA A 202 -6.42 28.40 -10.42
CA ALA A 202 -5.28 28.59 -9.53
C ALA A 202 -5.13 30.07 -9.09
N ALA A 203 -4.85 30.31 -7.80
CA ALA A 203 -4.73 31.66 -7.23
C ALA A 203 -3.49 32.43 -7.72
N SER A 204 -2.50 31.72 -8.25
CA SER A 204 -1.37 32.28 -9.00
C SER A 204 -0.88 31.27 -10.05
N PRO A 205 -0.07 31.68 -11.05
CA PRO A 205 0.52 30.75 -12.02
C PRO A 205 1.46 29.70 -11.39
N TRP A 206 1.77 29.82 -10.09
CA TRP A 206 2.82 29.06 -9.42
C TRP A 206 2.34 28.40 -8.11
N THR A 207 1.04 28.42 -7.82
CA THR A 207 0.49 27.84 -6.59
C THR A 207 -0.94 27.31 -6.80
N PHE A 208 -1.17 26.03 -6.53
CA PHE A 208 -2.48 25.37 -6.63
C PHE A 208 -2.75 24.48 -5.42
N ASN A 209 -4.03 24.18 -5.17
CA ASN A 209 -4.54 23.55 -3.95
C ASN A 209 -4.70 22.03 -4.13
N LEU A 210 -4.09 21.20 -3.29
CA LEU A 210 -4.33 19.75 -3.23
C LEU A 210 -5.57 19.46 -2.35
N ASP A 211 -6.38 18.45 -2.73
CA ASP A 211 -7.55 17.97 -1.96
C ASP A 211 -7.28 16.53 -1.49
N GLU A 212 -6.99 16.30 -0.21
CA GLU A 212 -6.39 15.04 0.23
C GLU A 212 -7.42 14.00 0.69
N SER A 213 -7.36 12.80 0.10
CA SER A 213 -8.00 11.53 0.54
C SER A 213 -9.54 11.42 0.44
N PRO A 214 -10.10 10.25 0.05
CA PRO A 214 -11.53 9.97 0.22
C PRO A 214 -11.97 9.91 1.69
N ASN A 215 -11.03 9.89 2.64
CA ASN A 215 -11.29 9.80 4.08
C ASN A 215 -11.29 11.17 4.80
N ASN A 216 -10.93 12.29 4.14
CA ASN A 216 -10.86 13.62 4.77
C ASN A 216 -11.77 14.67 4.09
N PRO A 217 -12.34 15.63 4.84
CA PRO A 217 -13.04 16.79 4.29
C PRO A 217 -12.06 17.83 3.69
N PRO A 218 -12.52 18.68 2.75
CA PRO A 218 -11.70 19.48 1.82
C PRO A 218 -10.99 20.71 2.44
N SER A 219 -10.46 20.61 3.66
CA SER A 219 -10.01 21.78 4.44
C SER A 219 -8.50 22.06 4.45
N THR A 220 -7.64 21.13 4.02
CA THR A 220 -6.20 21.39 3.83
C THR A 220 -5.90 21.72 2.38
N VAL A 221 -6.16 22.97 2.04
CA VAL A 221 -5.77 23.60 0.79
C VAL A 221 -4.23 23.73 0.76
N LEU A 222 -3.52 22.68 0.34
CA LEU A 222 -2.05 22.68 0.25
C LEU A 222 -1.60 23.31 -1.06
N THR A 223 -0.67 24.28 -0.97
CA THR A 223 -0.19 25.01 -2.15
C THR A 223 1.08 24.39 -2.72
N ALA A 224 1.04 23.86 -3.94
CA ALA A 224 2.22 23.32 -4.63
C ALA A 224 2.70 24.23 -5.78
N THR A 225 4.02 24.32 -5.99
CA THR A 225 4.67 25.17 -7.00
C THR A 225 5.40 24.32 -8.04
N LEU A 226 5.01 24.45 -9.32
CA LEU A 226 5.40 23.58 -10.44
C LEU A 226 6.85 23.76 -10.94
N VAL A 227 7.43 24.95 -10.76
CA VAL A 227 8.84 25.24 -11.09
C VAL A 227 9.35 26.28 -10.10
N PRO A 228 10.35 25.97 -9.26
CA PRO A 228 10.93 26.94 -8.35
C PRO A 228 11.57 28.13 -9.09
N ALA A 229 11.62 29.29 -8.45
CA ALA A 229 12.39 30.42 -8.96
C ALA A 229 13.87 30.02 -9.15
N PHE A 230 14.54 30.64 -10.11
CA PHE A 230 15.99 30.49 -10.27
C PHE A 230 16.68 30.70 -8.93
N SER A 231 17.47 29.72 -8.48
CA SER A 231 18.10 29.73 -7.15
C SER A 231 19.62 29.88 -7.20
N GLY A 232 20.20 30.08 -8.39
CA GLY A 232 21.63 30.27 -8.62
C GLY A 232 22.21 29.31 -9.65
N ALA A 233 23.37 29.68 -10.21
CA ALA A 233 24.15 28.82 -11.11
C ALA A 233 25.04 27.87 -10.30
N ALA A 234 25.24 26.64 -10.79
CA ALA A 234 26.17 25.68 -10.19
C ALA A 234 26.71 24.68 -11.23
N LEU A 235 27.96 24.24 -11.04
CA LEU A 235 28.67 23.31 -11.91
C LEU A 235 29.56 22.39 -11.06
N GLN A 236 29.50 21.08 -11.32
CA GLN A 236 30.19 20.04 -10.56
C GLN A 236 31.36 19.44 -11.35
N ALA A 237 31.12 19.11 -12.63
CA ALA A 237 32.13 18.55 -13.51
C ALA A 237 31.98 19.04 -14.96
N LEU A 238 33.07 18.96 -15.71
CA LEU A 238 33.15 19.26 -17.14
C LEU A 238 34.03 18.23 -17.83
N MET A 239 33.55 17.72 -18.97
CA MET A 239 34.32 16.88 -19.87
C MET A 239 34.21 17.41 -21.30
N ILE A 240 35.35 17.50 -21.99
CA ILE A 240 35.45 17.97 -23.38
C ILE A 240 36.16 16.88 -24.18
N GLU A 241 35.50 16.37 -25.22
CA GLU A 241 35.98 15.25 -26.02
C GLU A 241 35.93 15.57 -27.51
N PRO A 242 36.85 15.04 -28.34
CA PRO A 242 36.69 15.10 -29.79
C PRO A 242 35.34 14.53 -30.21
N VAL A 243 34.77 15.06 -31.30
CA VAL A 243 33.49 14.59 -31.82
C VAL A 243 33.48 13.08 -32.03
N SER A 244 32.47 12.44 -31.48
CA SER A 244 32.24 11.01 -31.62
C SER A 244 30.75 10.75 -31.87
N ASP A 245 30.39 10.54 -33.13
CA ASP A 245 29.01 10.24 -33.53
C ASP A 245 28.60 8.82 -33.13
N PRO A 246 27.35 8.58 -32.70
CA PRO A 246 26.88 7.23 -32.37
C PRO A 246 26.76 6.34 -33.62
N PRO A 247 26.75 5.00 -33.47
CA PRO A 247 26.56 4.09 -34.61
C PRO A 247 25.25 4.34 -35.35
N LEU A 248 24.18 4.54 -34.57
CA LEU A 248 22.84 4.77 -35.06
C LEU A 248 22.30 6.08 -34.48
N VAL A 249 21.73 6.92 -35.32
CA VAL A 249 21.13 8.21 -34.93
C VAL A 249 19.71 8.31 -35.46
N LYS A 250 18.85 9.03 -34.75
CA LYS A 250 17.49 9.29 -35.20
C LYS A 250 17.41 10.64 -35.88
N VAL A 251 17.08 10.65 -37.18
CA VAL A 251 16.83 11.87 -37.96
C VAL A 251 15.32 11.99 -38.18
N GLY A 252 14.69 12.87 -37.40
CA GLY A 252 13.23 13.00 -37.39
C GLY A 252 12.56 11.76 -36.81
N SER A 253 11.80 11.03 -37.63
CA SER A 253 11.15 9.76 -37.24
C SER A 253 11.96 8.52 -37.62
N THR A 254 13.07 8.67 -38.33
CA THR A 254 13.79 7.57 -38.97
C THR A 254 15.13 7.34 -38.28
N LEU A 255 15.39 6.09 -37.87
CA LEU A 255 16.69 5.61 -37.44
C LEU A 255 17.60 5.43 -38.65
N THR A 256 18.81 5.97 -38.60
CA THR A 256 19.78 5.95 -39.70
C THR A 256 21.14 5.47 -39.21
N LEU A 257 21.86 4.77 -40.09
CA LEU A 257 23.25 4.39 -39.87
C LEU A 257 24.15 5.62 -40.07
N GLU A 258 24.91 5.98 -39.05
CA GLU A 258 25.87 7.10 -39.09
C GLU A 258 27.32 6.58 -39.05
N GLN A 259 27.59 5.63 -38.14
CA GLN A 259 28.89 4.99 -37.95
C GLN A 259 28.73 3.47 -37.90
N ALA A 260 29.78 2.74 -38.28
CA ALA A 260 29.90 1.28 -38.48
C ALA A 260 29.92 0.83 -39.96
N PRO A 261 30.59 -0.30 -40.27
CA PRO A 261 30.63 -0.84 -41.63
C PRO A 261 29.22 -1.13 -42.17
N PRO A 262 28.90 -0.77 -43.42
CA PRO A 262 27.62 -1.12 -44.02
C PRO A 262 27.50 -2.64 -44.13
N ASP A 263 26.48 -3.19 -43.47
CA ASP A 263 26.16 -4.61 -43.44
C ASP A 263 24.69 -4.82 -43.83
N ALA A 264 24.40 -5.89 -44.58
CA ALA A 264 23.06 -6.12 -45.11
C ALA A 264 22.04 -6.45 -44.01
N ALA A 265 22.45 -7.18 -42.96
CA ALA A 265 21.58 -7.50 -41.84
C ALA A 265 21.34 -6.27 -40.95
N LEU A 266 22.37 -5.44 -40.74
CA LEU A 266 22.22 -4.17 -40.02
C LEU A 266 21.25 -3.21 -40.74
N LEU A 267 21.37 -3.06 -42.06
CA LEU A 267 20.47 -2.21 -42.85
C LEU A 267 19.03 -2.77 -42.89
N ALA A 268 18.86 -4.10 -42.91
CA ALA A 268 17.56 -4.74 -42.81
C ALA A 268 16.91 -4.47 -41.44
N ALA A 269 17.66 -4.65 -40.35
CA ALA A 269 17.19 -4.40 -38.99
C ALA A 269 16.73 -2.93 -38.78
N ILE A 270 17.50 -1.97 -39.30
CA ILE A 270 17.12 -0.55 -39.27
C ILE A 270 15.82 -0.29 -40.05
N ASN A 271 15.64 -0.94 -41.21
CA ASN A 271 14.41 -0.82 -42.00
C ASN A 271 13.20 -1.41 -41.26
N ASP A 272 13.35 -2.57 -40.63
CA ASP A 272 12.30 -3.19 -39.83
C ASP A 272 11.92 -2.32 -38.63
N PHE A 273 12.91 -1.72 -37.94
CA PHE A 273 12.68 -0.78 -36.85
C PHE A 273 11.86 0.42 -37.31
N ASN A 274 12.25 1.04 -38.43
CA ASN A 274 11.56 2.21 -39.00
C ASN A 274 10.13 1.91 -39.48
N GLN A 275 9.82 0.66 -39.82
CA GLN A 275 8.47 0.20 -40.16
C GLN A 275 7.63 -0.16 -38.93
N GLY A 276 8.21 -0.11 -37.73
CA GLY A 276 7.56 -0.52 -36.48
C GLY A 276 7.53 -2.02 -36.26
N ASN A 277 8.24 -2.82 -37.06
CA ASN A 277 8.37 -4.27 -36.89
C ASN A 277 9.49 -4.60 -35.90
N LEU A 278 9.25 -4.29 -34.61
CA LEU A 278 10.29 -4.34 -33.58
C LEU A 278 10.84 -5.75 -33.33
N ALA A 279 10.02 -6.79 -33.46
CA ALA A 279 10.46 -8.18 -33.28
C ALA A 279 11.45 -8.60 -34.40
N ALA A 280 11.19 -8.23 -35.65
CA ALA A 280 12.11 -8.49 -36.75
C ALA A 280 13.38 -7.62 -36.64
N ALA A 281 13.24 -6.36 -36.23
CA ALA A 281 14.36 -5.48 -35.97
C ALA A 281 15.29 -6.05 -34.89
N LEU A 282 14.73 -6.53 -33.77
CA LEU A 282 15.48 -7.17 -32.70
C LEU A 282 16.27 -8.38 -33.20
N ALA A 283 15.59 -9.33 -33.85
CA ALA A 283 16.23 -10.51 -34.42
C ALA A 283 17.35 -10.13 -35.42
N GLY A 284 17.15 -9.07 -36.19
CA GLY A 284 18.15 -8.50 -37.09
C GLY A 284 19.38 -7.98 -36.35
N PHE A 285 19.21 -7.20 -35.29
CA PHE A 285 20.32 -6.70 -34.46
C PHE A 285 21.06 -7.83 -33.72
N GLU A 286 20.33 -8.79 -33.14
CA GLU A 286 20.90 -9.96 -32.43
C GLU A 286 21.76 -10.85 -33.35
N SER A 287 21.45 -10.88 -34.65
CA SER A 287 22.23 -11.63 -35.64
C SER A 287 23.63 -11.07 -35.91
N LEU A 288 23.89 -9.81 -35.51
CA LEU A 288 25.17 -9.15 -35.70
C LEU A 288 26.21 -9.69 -34.70
N SER A 289 27.24 -10.37 -35.21
CA SER A 289 28.26 -11.03 -34.38
C SER A 289 29.69 -10.57 -34.66
N ALA A 290 29.92 -9.80 -35.74
CA ALA A 290 31.25 -9.30 -36.08
C ALA A 290 31.70 -8.23 -35.06
N PRO A 291 32.96 -8.26 -34.57
CA PRO A 291 33.46 -7.28 -33.59
C PRO A 291 33.23 -5.81 -33.96
N ALA A 292 33.40 -5.47 -35.24
CA ALA A 292 33.20 -4.10 -35.75
C ALA A 292 31.73 -3.65 -35.79
N LEU A 293 30.78 -4.57 -35.62
CA LEU A 293 29.33 -4.31 -35.60
C LEU A 293 28.76 -4.35 -34.17
N LEU A 294 29.53 -4.73 -33.15
CA LEU A 294 29.03 -4.80 -31.77
C LEU A 294 28.51 -3.46 -31.23
N PRO A 295 29.16 -2.30 -31.48
CA PRO A 295 28.58 -1.00 -31.10
C PRO A 295 27.22 -0.73 -31.77
N ALA A 296 27.07 -1.12 -33.05
CA ALA A 296 25.82 -0.95 -33.78
C ALA A 296 24.72 -1.91 -33.29
N ARG A 297 25.08 -3.14 -32.91
CA ARG A 297 24.18 -4.08 -32.22
C ARG A 297 23.71 -3.47 -30.91
N ALA A 298 24.63 -3.07 -30.03
CA ALA A 298 24.28 -2.48 -28.73
C ALA A 298 23.37 -1.24 -28.89
N ALA A 299 23.67 -0.36 -29.84
CA ALA A 299 22.82 0.77 -30.18
C ALA A 299 21.42 0.32 -30.65
N GLY A 300 21.35 -0.70 -31.51
CA GLY A 300 20.10 -1.27 -32.01
C GLY A 300 19.23 -1.84 -30.89
N LEU A 301 19.81 -2.63 -29.98
CA LEU A 301 19.12 -3.16 -28.80
C LEU A 301 18.58 -2.03 -27.91
N LEU A 302 19.39 -0.98 -27.68
CA LEU A 302 18.98 0.17 -26.89
C LEU A 302 17.85 0.97 -27.56
N TRP A 303 17.86 1.12 -28.89
CA TRP A 303 16.77 1.74 -29.65
C TRP A 303 15.47 0.91 -29.61
N VAL A 304 15.58 -0.42 -29.68
CA VAL A 304 14.42 -1.33 -29.53
C VAL A 304 13.84 -1.19 -28.12
N ALA A 305 14.68 -1.30 -27.08
CA ALA A 305 14.27 -1.16 -25.70
C ALA A 305 13.65 0.22 -25.41
N GLY A 306 14.18 1.29 -26.02
CA GLY A 306 13.70 2.66 -25.89
C GLY A 306 12.49 3.01 -26.77
N HIS A 307 11.96 2.06 -27.54
CA HIS A 307 10.82 2.31 -28.41
C HIS A 307 9.50 2.26 -27.62
N PRO A 308 8.62 3.28 -27.67
CA PRO A 308 7.36 3.32 -26.89
C PRO A 308 6.42 2.13 -27.07
N ALA A 309 6.43 1.49 -28.24
CA ALA A 309 5.63 0.28 -28.51
C ALA A 309 6.31 -1.02 -28.07
N TRP A 310 7.58 -0.97 -27.62
CA TRP A 310 8.23 -2.07 -26.93
C TRP A 310 7.90 -1.95 -25.45
N PHE A 311 7.07 -2.87 -24.96
CA PHE A 311 6.75 -3.06 -23.56
C PHE A 311 6.45 -4.55 -23.36
N SER A 312 7.49 -5.34 -23.14
CA SER A 312 7.34 -6.76 -22.81
C SER A 312 6.83 -6.88 -21.36
N GLY A 313 5.64 -7.47 -21.23
CA GLY A 313 4.80 -7.62 -20.03
C GLY A 313 5.48 -7.51 -18.66
N GLU A 314 4.96 -6.60 -17.84
CA GLU A 314 5.28 -6.46 -16.40
C GLU A 314 4.66 -7.58 -15.54
N VAL A 315 4.58 -8.80 -16.08
CA VAL A 315 4.56 -9.98 -15.22
C VAL A 315 5.99 -10.14 -14.74
N LEU A 316 6.13 -10.59 -13.51
CA LEU A 316 7.34 -11.16 -12.94
C LEU A 316 7.88 -12.38 -13.73
N THR A 317 7.54 -12.53 -15.02
CA THR A 317 8.03 -13.54 -15.94
C THR A 317 8.52 -12.88 -17.25
N SER A 318 9.85 -12.81 -17.35
CA SER A 318 10.70 -12.48 -18.53
C SER A 318 10.90 -11.01 -18.95
N ASP A 319 11.79 -10.33 -18.24
CA ASP A 319 13.07 -9.74 -18.69
C ASP A 319 13.25 -8.99 -20.02
N GLY A 320 12.29 -8.87 -20.95
CA GLY A 320 12.58 -8.38 -22.31
C GLY A 320 13.36 -7.05 -22.37
N GLU A 321 12.84 -5.96 -21.83
CA GLU A 321 13.54 -4.65 -21.83
C GLU A 321 14.85 -4.65 -21.03
N GLN A 322 14.82 -5.16 -19.80
CA GLN A 322 15.99 -5.15 -18.93
C GLN A 322 17.09 -6.07 -19.47
N ALA A 323 16.74 -7.18 -20.10
CA ALA A 323 17.67 -8.07 -20.78
C ALA A 323 18.31 -7.38 -21.99
N LEU A 324 17.54 -6.66 -22.81
CA LEU A 324 18.11 -5.88 -23.92
C LEU A 324 19.11 -4.83 -23.43
N LEU A 325 18.78 -4.12 -22.34
CA LEU A 325 19.67 -3.12 -21.74
C LEU A 325 20.93 -3.78 -21.14
N THR A 326 20.76 -4.93 -20.47
CA THR A 326 21.86 -5.70 -19.87
C THR A 326 22.79 -6.25 -20.97
N GLU A 327 22.23 -6.78 -22.05
CA GLU A 327 23.01 -7.26 -23.18
C GLU A 327 23.76 -6.11 -23.88
N ALA A 328 23.11 -4.96 -24.09
CA ALA A 328 23.76 -3.79 -24.65
C ALA A 328 24.96 -3.36 -23.79
N LEU A 329 24.82 -3.35 -22.47
CA LEU A 329 25.91 -3.05 -21.53
C LEU A 329 27.07 -4.04 -21.66
N GLN A 330 26.78 -5.35 -21.67
CA GLN A 330 27.80 -6.40 -21.82
C GLN A 330 28.58 -6.28 -23.14
N LEU A 331 27.89 -5.97 -24.24
CA LEU A 331 28.51 -5.75 -25.54
C LEU A 331 29.44 -4.52 -25.53
N LEU A 332 29.03 -3.45 -24.86
CA LEU A 332 29.82 -2.22 -24.77
C LEU A 332 31.02 -2.38 -23.84
N ASP A 333 30.87 -3.10 -22.74
CA ASP A 333 31.99 -3.51 -21.87
C ASP A 333 33.02 -4.33 -22.65
N GLN A 334 32.56 -5.26 -23.50
CA GLN A 334 33.46 -6.02 -24.36
C GLN A 334 34.24 -5.12 -25.33
N VAL A 335 33.59 -4.10 -25.91
CA VAL A 335 34.26 -3.15 -26.81
C VAL A 335 35.30 -2.32 -26.05
N LEU A 336 34.95 -1.82 -24.86
CA LEU A 336 35.85 -0.99 -24.05
C LEU A 336 37.01 -1.77 -23.44
N LEU A 337 36.82 -3.05 -23.13
CA LEU A 337 37.92 -3.94 -22.73
C LEU A 337 38.93 -4.13 -23.87
N ALA A 338 38.47 -4.17 -25.11
CA ALA A 338 39.32 -4.30 -26.29
C ALA A 338 39.96 -2.97 -26.71
N ASP A 339 39.25 -1.86 -26.54
CA ASP A 339 39.69 -0.50 -26.84
C ASP A 339 39.17 0.51 -25.79
N PRO A 340 39.92 0.71 -24.68
CA PRO A 340 39.51 1.65 -23.63
C PRO A 340 39.42 3.11 -24.08
N GLY A 341 40.01 3.45 -25.23
CA GLY A 341 39.96 4.79 -25.81
C GLY A 341 38.71 5.05 -26.67
N ASN A 342 37.80 4.07 -26.78
CA ASN A 342 36.62 4.18 -27.62
C ASN A 342 35.54 5.08 -26.96
N VAL A 343 35.63 6.38 -27.21
CA VAL A 343 34.71 7.42 -26.71
C VAL A 343 33.25 7.14 -27.12
N GLN A 344 33.03 6.61 -28.33
CA GLN A 344 31.68 6.26 -28.81
C GLN A 344 31.05 5.18 -27.94
N ALA A 345 31.77 4.09 -27.68
CA ALA A 345 31.31 2.98 -26.86
C ALA A 345 31.14 3.38 -25.39
N ALA A 346 32.08 4.18 -24.85
CA ALA A 346 32.00 4.70 -23.49
C ALA A 346 30.73 5.53 -23.27
N HIS A 347 30.39 6.38 -24.24
CA HIS A 347 29.18 7.18 -24.16
C HIS A 347 27.91 6.34 -24.27
N LEU A 348 27.83 5.45 -25.26
CA LEU A 348 26.67 4.59 -25.44
C LEU A 348 26.45 3.68 -24.22
N ARG A 349 27.54 3.28 -23.54
CA ARG A 349 27.48 2.52 -22.29
C ARG A 349 26.84 3.33 -21.17
N LEU A 350 27.23 4.60 -21.00
CA LEU A 350 26.62 5.49 -20.01
C LEU A 350 25.12 5.67 -20.29
N GLN A 351 24.73 5.89 -21.56
CA GLN A 351 23.32 5.99 -21.96
C GLN A 351 22.54 4.72 -21.63
N ALA A 352 23.10 3.55 -21.95
CA ALA A 352 22.49 2.25 -21.63
C ALA A 352 22.38 2.03 -20.12
N ALA A 353 23.40 2.43 -19.34
CA ALA A 353 23.41 2.31 -17.89
C ALA A 353 22.33 3.18 -17.24
N MET A 354 22.21 4.45 -17.64
CA MET A 354 21.17 5.35 -17.15
C MET A 354 19.76 4.83 -17.49
N ALA A 355 19.55 4.30 -18.71
CA ALA A 355 18.28 3.69 -19.09
C ALA A 355 17.98 2.43 -18.26
N SER A 356 18.99 1.59 -18.04
CA SER A 356 18.87 0.37 -17.25
C SER A 356 18.52 0.66 -15.80
N GLU A 357 19.22 1.61 -15.17
CA GLU A 357 18.94 2.01 -13.79
C GLU A 357 17.55 2.65 -13.64
N ALA A 358 17.13 3.47 -14.61
CA ALA A 358 15.79 4.05 -14.60
C ALA A 358 14.69 2.98 -14.60
N GLU A 359 14.82 1.94 -15.44
CA GLU A 359 13.91 0.79 -15.47
C GLU A 359 13.99 -0.04 -14.18
N GLN A 360 15.21 -0.32 -13.68
CA GLN A 360 15.40 -1.06 -12.42
C GLN A 360 14.76 -0.37 -11.23
N PHE A 361 14.95 0.95 -11.07
CA PHE A 361 14.32 1.70 -10.00
C PHE A 361 12.79 1.68 -10.10
N ARG A 362 12.22 1.80 -11.31
CA ARG A 362 10.75 1.67 -11.49
C ARG A 362 10.23 0.27 -11.13
N ARG A 363 11.04 -0.78 -11.26
CA ARG A 363 10.63 -2.14 -10.89
C ARG A 363 10.68 -2.41 -9.39
N LYS A 364 11.40 -1.60 -8.59
CA LYS A 364 11.49 -1.71 -7.12
C LYS A 364 10.28 -1.08 -6.40
N LEU A 365 9.09 -1.45 -6.85
CA LEU A 365 7.81 -1.08 -6.25
C LEU A 365 7.40 -2.15 -5.22
N GLY A 366 7.77 -2.01 -3.94
CA GLY A 366 7.33 -3.02 -2.96
C GLY A 366 8.21 -3.36 -1.77
N TYR A 367 9.37 -2.71 -1.58
CA TYR A 367 10.40 -3.31 -0.72
C TYR A 367 10.88 -2.35 0.37
N ALA A 368 10.10 -2.21 1.44
CA ALA A 368 10.58 -1.54 2.64
C ALA A 368 11.80 -2.26 3.26
N SER A 369 11.90 -3.59 3.08
CA SER A 369 13.00 -4.42 3.60
C SER A 369 14.32 -4.30 2.81
N VAL A 370 14.30 -3.81 1.55
CA VAL A 370 15.49 -3.71 0.67
C VAL A 370 16.10 -2.29 0.69
N GLY A 371 15.73 -1.49 1.70
CA GLY A 371 16.45 -0.29 2.08
C GLY A 371 16.10 0.99 1.29
N SER A 372 14.98 1.09 0.57
CA SER A 372 14.43 2.38 0.06
C SER A 372 12.93 2.25 -0.29
N PRO A 373 12.04 3.15 0.21
CA PRO A 373 10.61 3.14 -0.14
C PRO A 373 10.35 3.26 -1.64
N ALA A 374 9.20 2.75 -2.12
CA ALA A 374 8.84 2.79 -3.54
C ALA A 374 8.88 4.21 -4.12
N VAL A 375 8.40 5.21 -3.37
CA VAL A 375 8.45 6.64 -3.72
C VAL A 375 9.86 7.12 -4.05
N GLU A 376 10.87 6.69 -3.28
CA GLU A 376 12.26 7.09 -3.48
C GLU A 376 12.82 6.50 -4.78
N ASN A 377 12.56 5.21 -5.03
CA ASN A 377 12.96 4.55 -6.27
C ASN A 377 12.30 5.23 -7.50
N LEU A 378 11.02 5.57 -7.42
CA LEU A 378 10.35 6.31 -8.49
C LEU A 378 10.94 7.70 -8.71
N GLY A 379 11.34 8.37 -7.63
CA GLY A 379 12.07 9.64 -7.68
C GLY A 379 13.39 9.51 -8.45
N ARG A 380 14.20 8.47 -8.16
CA ARG A 380 15.47 8.20 -8.86
C ARG A 380 15.26 7.85 -10.33
N SER A 381 14.25 7.02 -10.64
CA SER A 381 13.87 6.69 -12.01
C SER A 381 13.44 7.93 -12.80
N ALA A 382 12.59 8.79 -12.21
CA ALA A 382 12.17 10.04 -12.84
C ALA A 382 13.35 11.01 -13.05
N ALA A 383 14.25 11.12 -12.06
CA ALA A 383 15.43 11.97 -12.14
C ALA A 383 16.38 11.57 -13.28
N LEU A 384 16.51 10.27 -13.59
CA LEU A 384 17.23 9.78 -14.78
C LEU A 384 16.46 10.07 -16.08
N ALA A 385 15.14 9.83 -16.07
CA ALA A 385 14.29 10.02 -17.25
C ALA A 385 14.24 11.46 -17.77
N GLU A 386 14.31 12.48 -16.90
CA GLU A 386 14.35 13.91 -17.25
C GLU A 386 15.58 14.37 -18.04
N GLN A 387 16.52 13.45 -18.24
CA GLN A 387 17.88 13.75 -18.69
C GLN A 387 18.12 13.20 -20.09
N PHE A 388 17.24 12.32 -20.56
CA PHE A 388 17.29 11.82 -21.92
C PHE A 388 16.87 12.92 -22.89
N GLU A 389 17.86 13.46 -23.60
CA GLU A 389 17.68 14.43 -24.68
C GLU A 389 16.93 13.81 -25.86
N ALA A 390 16.42 14.64 -26.77
CA ALA A 390 15.58 14.19 -27.89
C ALA A 390 16.26 13.16 -28.83
N ASP A 391 17.59 13.14 -28.88
CA ASP A 391 18.42 12.22 -29.66
C ASP A 391 18.86 10.97 -28.88
N HIS A 392 18.59 10.90 -27.57
CA HIS A 392 18.84 9.71 -26.76
C HIS A 392 17.96 8.53 -27.23
N PRO A 393 18.51 7.31 -27.41
CA PRO A 393 17.74 6.13 -27.83
C PRO A 393 16.53 5.82 -26.98
N TYR A 394 16.61 6.15 -25.68
CA TYR A 394 15.58 5.93 -24.67
C TYR A 394 14.66 7.13 -24.41
N ALA A 395 14.83 8.28 -25.08
CA ALA A 395 14.17 9.53 -24.71
C ALA A 395 12.65 9.45 -24.60
N ARG A 396 12.01 8.84 -25.60
CA ARG A 396 10.54 8.72 -25.64
C ARG A 396 10.02 7.75 -24.59
N LYS A 397 10.71 6.63 -24.37
CA LYS A 397 10.38 5.70 -23.29
C LYS A 397 10.63 6.32 -21.92
N GLY A 398 11.67 7.13 -21.78
CA GLY A 398 11.93 7.96 -20.60
C GLY A 398 10.77 8.89 -20.25
N GLN A 399 10.15 9.55 -21.23
CA GLN A 399 8.93 10.33 -21.00
C GLN A 399 7.77 9.47 -20.48
N ILE A 400 7.68 8.22 -20.93
CA ILE A 400 6.70 7.23 -20.45
C ILE A 400 7.04 6.73 -19.04
N LEU A 401 8.32 6.49 -18.74
CA LEU A 401 8.75 6.20 -17.37
C LEU A 401 8.41 7.37 -16.46
N TRP A 402 8.76 8.59 -16.84
CA TRP A 402 8.49 9.79 -16.05
C TRP A 402 6.98 9.95 -15.76
N LEU A 403 6.12 9.84 -16.78
CA LEU A 403 4.67 9.99 -16.57
C LEU A 403 4.10 8.89 -15.67
N ARG A 404 4.63 7.65 -15.76
CA ARG A 404 4.20 6.54 -14.90
C ARG A 404 4.70 6.71 -13.47
N ASN A 405 5.96 7.12 -13.31
CA ASN A 405 6.59 7.36 -12.01
C ASN A 405 5.93 8.52 -11.27
N ARG A 406 5.43 9.53 -11.97
CA ARG A 406 4.85 10.75 -11.36
C ARG A 406 3.33 10.72 -11.32
N GLY A 407 2.70 10.30 -12.41
CA GLY A 407 1.26 10.13 -12.47
C GLY A 407 0.78 8.99 -11.57
N GLY A 408 1.55 7.91 -11.41
CA GLY A 408 1.22 6.79 -10.52
C GLY A 408 1.35 7.11 -9.04
N LEU A 409 2.10 8.15 -8.66
CA LEU A 409 2.22 8.61 -7.28
C LEU A 409 0.95 9.30 -6.76
N ASP A 410 0.07 9.77 -7.65
CA ASP A 410 -1.14 10.48 -7.26
C ASP A 410 -2.39 9.79 -7.83
N PRO A 411 -2.88 8.74 -7.16
CA PRO A 411 -4.09 8.03 -7.59
C PRO A 411 -5.37 8.90 -7.49
N LEU A 412 -5.31 10.06 -6.84
CA LEU A 412 -6.44 11.01 -6.67
C LEU A 412 -6.46 12.11 -7.72
N ARG A 413 -5.37 12.27 -8.48
CA ARG A 413 -5.32 13.04 -9.73
C ARG A 413 -5.56 14.53 -9.56
N ASN A 414 -5.07 15.08 -8.47
CA ASN A 414 -5.26 16.48 -8.11
C ASN A 414 -3.94 17.21 -7.86
N SER A 415 -2.82 16.52 -8.11
CA SER A 415 -1.50 17.11 -8.13
C SER A 415 -1.12 17.59 -9.53
N VAL A 416 -0.20 18.54 -9.53
CA VAL A 416 0.51 18.96 -10.74
C VAL A 416 1.32 17.85 -11.40
N SER A 417 1.70 16.81 -10.65
CA SER A 417 2.42 15.66 -11.22
C SER A 417 1.50 14.92 -12.17
N TRP A 418 0.26 14.72 -11.74
CA TRP A 418 -0.79 14.14 -12.56
C TRP A 418 -1.06 14.99 -13.82
N GLU A 419 -1.23 16.31 -13.66
CA GLU A 419 -1.56 17.20 -14.78
C GLU A 419 -0.43 17.25 -15.82
N ARG A 420 0.84 17.24 -15.36
CA ARG A 420 2.01 17.13 -16.24
C ARG A 420 2.11 15.76 -16.91
N ALA A 421 1.85 14.68 -16.17
CA ALA A 421 1.84 13.32 -16.72
C ALA A 421 0.78 13.18 -17.82
N GLN A 422 -0.43 13.69 -17.58
CA GLN A 422 -1.51 13.70 -18.56
C GLN A 422 -1.17 14.54 -19.79
N TRP A 423 -0.60 15.74 -19.62
CA TRP A 423 -0.17 16.57 -20.76
C TRP A 423 0.89 15.86 -21.61
N ASN A 424 1.90 15.25 -20.99
CA ASN A 424 2.92 14.45 -21.68
C ASN A 424 2.27 13.28 -22.44
N ALA A 425 1.35 12.56 -21.80
CA ALA A 425 0.64 11.44 -22.41
C ALA A 425 -0.20 11.89 -23.62
N GLN A 426 -0.87 13.04 -23.56
CA GLN A 426 -1.64 13.60 -24.69
C GLN A 426 -0.77 13.94 -25.90
N GLN A 427 0.51 14.30 -25.71
CA GLN A 427 1.44 14.49 -26.84
C GLN A 427 1.84 13.15 -27.49
N LEU A 428 1.95 12.09 -26.68
CA LEU A 428 2.33 10.75 -27.13
C LEU A 428 1.15 9.96 -27.71
N GLU A 429 -0.08 10.27 -27.30
CA GLU A 429 -1.30 9.54 -27.65
C GLU A 429 -1.50 9.36 -29.16
N PRO A 430 -1.42 10.40 -30.02
CA PRO A 430 -1.62 10.24 -31.45
C PRO A 430 -0.54 9.38 -32.13
N LEU A 431 0.61 9.21 -31.48
CA LEU A 431 1.76 8.48 -32.02
C LEU A 431 1.80 7.03 -31.54
N TYR A 432 1.41 6.81 -30.28
CA TYR A 432 1.69 5.57 -29.57
C TYR A 432 0.52 5.02 -28.75
N GLY A 433 -0.59 5.75 -28.57
CA GLY A 433 -1.73 5.31 -27.76
C GLY A 433 -2.33 3.97 -28.17
N ALA A 434 -2.41 3.73 -29.48
CA ALA A 434 -2.90 2.45 -30.02
C ALA A 434 -1.96 1.26 -29.75
N ALA A 435 -0.67 1.53 -29.52
CA ALA A 435 0.34 0.50 -29.28
C ALA A 435 0.70 0.37 -27.80
N ASN A 436 0.68 1.46 -27.02
CA ASN A 436 1.07 1.51 -25.62
C ASN A 436 -0.14 1.85 -24.72
N PRO A 437 -0.63 0.90 -23.91
CA PRO A 437 -1.85 1.09 -23.14
C PRO A 437 -1.68 2.06 -21.97
N PHE A 438 -0.46 2.28 -21.46
CA PHE A 438 -0.21 3.27 -20.40
C PHE A 438 -0.25 4.69 -20.96
N VAL A 439 0.31 4.92 -22.15
CA VAL A 439 0.17 6.22 -22.84
C VAL A 439 -1.31 6.54 -23.01
N HIS A 440 -2.10 5.58 -23.49
CA HIS A 440 -3.54 5.74 -23.61
C HIS A 440 -4.22 6.02 -22.26
N LEU A 441 -3.91 5.21 -21.25
CA LEU A 441 -4.46 5.33 -19.90
C LEU A 441 -4.26 6.73 -19.31
N TYR A 442 -3.04 7.27 -19.36
CA TYR A 442 -2.75 8.59 -18.79
C TYR A 442 -3.29 9.73 -19.67
N ALA A 443 -3.42 9.54 -20.99
CA ALA A 443 -3.93 10.54 -21.91
C ALA A 443 -5.46 10.68 -21.88
N THR A 444 -6.18 9.57 -21.78
CA THR A 444 -7.64 9.50 -21.93
C THR A 444 -8.37 9.17 -20.63
N ASP A 445 -7.64 8.73 -19.61
CA ASP A 445 -8.20 8.17 -18.39
C ASP A 445 -9.07 6.93 -18.63
N GLN A 446 -8.77 6.17 -19.69
CA GLN A 446 -9.49 4.95 -20.04
C GLN A 446 -8.54 3.76 -20.09
N TRP A 447 -8.91 2.69 -19.39
CA TRP A 447 -8.24 1.41 -19.47
C TRP A 447 -9.06 0.42 -20.30
N ALA A 448 -8.51 -0.02 -21.44
CA ALA A 448 -9.07 -1.13 -22.19
C ALA A 448 -8.66 -2.45 -21.51
N ASN A 449 -9.64 -3.21 -21.00
CA ASN A 449 -9.40 -4.55 -20.43
C ASN A 449 -9.07 -5.55 -21.55
N SER A 450 -7.85 -5.47 -22.09
CA SER A 450 -7.44 -6.13 -23.34
C SER A 450 -6.88 -7.55 -23.17
N GLY A 451 -7.03 -8.18 -21.99
CA GLY A 451 -6.51 -9.53 -21.74
C GLY A 451 -5.01 -9.60 -21.46
N ALA A 452 -4.34 -8.46 -21.32
CA ALA A 452 -2.98 -8.34 -20.80
C ALA A 452 -2.89 -8.91 -19.35
N PRO A 453 -1.70 -9.22 -18.80
CA PRO A 453 -1.54 -9.94 -17.52
C PRO A 453 -2.20 -9.33 -16.27
N TRP A 454 -2.66 -8.08 -16.38
CA TRP A 454 -3.46 -7.34 -15.41
C TRP A 454 -4.95 -7.33 -15.76
N ALA A 455 -5.40 -8.28 -16.58
CA ALA A 455 -6.81 -8.51 -16.89
C ALA A 455 -7.49 -9.07 -15.65
N ARG A 456 -8.59 -8.43 -15.28
CA ARG A 456 -9.42 -8.80 -14.14
C ARG A 456 -10.76 -9.32 -14.62
N VAL A 457 -11.46 -10.04 -13.75
CA VAL A 457 -12.82 -10.49 -14.00
C VAL A 457 -13.76 -9.29 -13.91
N ASP A 458 -14.53 -9.05 -14.97
CA ASP A 458 -15.68 -8.16 -14.89
C ASP A 458 -16.85 -8.94 -14.29
N TRP A 459 -16.97 -8.88 -12.97
CA TRP A 459 -18.01 -9.61 -12.23
C TRP A 459 -19.43 -9.17 -12.62
N ASN A 460 -19.63 -8.01 -13.23
CA ASN A 460 -20.93 -7.61 -13.76
C ASN A 460 -21.34 -8.45 -14.98
N GLN A 461 -20.38 -8.97 -15.75
CA GLN A 461 -20.63 -9.88 -16.88
C GLN A 461 -20.83 -11.33 -16.43
N ILE A 462 -20.40 -11.66 -15.22
CA ILE A 462 -20.68 -12.94 -14.58
C ILE A 462 -22.09 -12.93 -14.00
N PHE A 463 -22.38 -11.94 -13.15
CA PHE A 463 -23.64 -11.80 -12.45
C PHE A 463 -24.69 -11.12 -13.35
N THR A 464 -25.05 -11.79 -14.45
CA THR A 464 -26.00 -11.29 -15.45
C THR A 464 -27.47 -11.61 -15.14
N SER A 465 -27.72 -12.61 -14.30
CA SER A 465 -29.05 -13.06 -13.89
C SER A 465 -29.20 -13.06 -12.35
N GLY A 466 -30.42 -13.20 -11.84
CA GLY A 466 -30.73 -13.09 -10.41
C GLY A 466 -31.18 -11.69 -9.98
N PRO A 467 -31.47 -11.45 -8.69
CA PRO A 467 -31.95 -10.17 -8.18
C PRO A 467 -30.93 -9.03 -8.31
N GLY A 468 -31.39 -7.81 -8.61
CA GLY A 468 -30.49 -6.65 -8.82
C GLY A 468 -29.61 -6.32 -7.62
N TRP A 469 -30.15 -6.40 -6.41
CA TRP A 469 -29.41 -6.16 -5.17
C TRP A 469 -28.27 -7.18 -4.98
N ALA A 470 -28.53 -8.46 -5.29
CA ALA A 470 -27.55 -9.54 -5.13
C ALA A 470 -26.40 -9.39 -6.13
N ARG A 471 -26.71 -9.05 -7.38
CA ARG A 471 -25.71 -8.83 -8.44
C ARG A 471 -24.78 -7.67 -8.10
N LEU A 472 -25.33 -6.56 -7.61
CA LEU A 472 -24.54 -5.39 -7.17
C LEU A 472 -23.60 -5.74 -6.01
N LEU A 473 -24.10 -6.43 -4.98
CA LEU A 473 -23.28 -6.80 -3.83
C LEU A 473 -22.18 -7.79 -4.20
N ALA A 474 -22.51 -8.86 -4.92
CA ALA A 474 -21.53 -9.86 -5.33
C ALA A 474 -20.48 -9.27 -6.28
N ALA A 475 -20.87 -8.44 -7.26
CA ALA A 475 -19.92 -7.83 -8.19
C ALA A 475 -18.94 -6.89 -7.48
N ASN A 476 -19.43 -6.03 -6.59
CA ASN A 476 -18.56 -5.13 -5.83
C ASN A 476 -17.63 -5.92 -4.91
N LEU A 477 -18.16 -6.85 -4.10
CA LEU A 477 -17.36 -7.63 -3.14
C LEU A 477 -16.23 -8.39 -3.85
N ASN A 478 -16.54 -9.10 -4.93
CA ASN A 478 -15.55 -9.86 -5.67
C ASN A 478 -14.51 -8.98 -6.36
N SER A 479 -14.89 -7.80 -6.85
CA SER A 479 -13.92 -6.86 -7.44
C SER A 479 -12.91 -6.38 -6.39
N TRP A 480 -13.32 -6.23 -5.13
CA TRP A 480 -12.42 -5.89 -4.02
C TRP A 480 -11.55 -7.08 -3.58
N LEU A 481 -12.11 -8.28 -3.53
CA LEU A 481 -11.33 -9.50 -3.28
C LEU A 481 -10.22 -9.67 -4.32
N ASP A 482 -10.53 -9.47 -5.61
CA ASP A 482 -9.54 -9.54 -6.69
C ASP A 482 -8.42 -8.50 -6.50
N LEU A 483 -8.76 -7.30 -6.02
CA LEU A 483 -7.75 -6.28 -5.73
C LEU A 483 -6.79 -6.76 -4.64
N PHE A 484 -7.30 -7.23 -3.52
CA PHE A 484 -6.46 -7.68 -2.40
C PHE A 484 -5.64 -8.93 -2.75
N GLU A 485 -6.22 -9.89 -3.47
CA GLU A 485 -5.48 -11.03 -4.01
C GLU A 485 -4.34 -10.59 -4.93
N TRP A 486 -4.60 -9.61 -5.80
CA TRP A 486 -3.57 -9.09 -6.70
C TRP A 486 -2.37 -8.53 -5.91
N TRP A 487 -2.61 -7.75 -4.86
CA TRP A 487 -1.54 -7.22 -4.02
C TRP A 487 -0.79 -8.32 -3.29
N THR A 488 -1.50 -9.30 -2.71
CA THR A 488 -0.88 -10.46 -2.05
C THR A 488 0.01 -11.27 -3.00
N ILE A 489 -0.41 -11.45 -4.26
CA ILE A 489 0.35 -12.27 -5.23
C ILE A 489 1.52 -11.48 -5.84
N HIS A 490 1.32 -10.20 -6.18
CA HIS A 490 2.20 -9.49 -7.11
C HIS A 490 3.07 -8.41 -6.47
N ARG A 491 2.74 -7.95 -5.26
CA ARG A 491 3.41 -6.81 -4.61
C ARG A 491 3.84 -7.08 -3.18
N GLN A 492 3.15 -7.97 -2.47
CA GLN A 492 3.47 -8.25 -1.08
C GLN A 492 4.86 -8.90 -0.97
N SER A 493 5.72 -8.34 -0.12
CA SER A 493 7.04 -8.85 0.17
C SER A 493 6.97 -10.16 0.98
N PRO A 494 8.07 -10.94 1.04
CA PRO A 494 8.17 -12.09 1.95
C PRO A 494 7.97 -11.70 3.42
N GLU A 495 8.36 -10.47 3.80
CA GLU A 495 8.19 -9.95 5.15
C GLU A 495 6.75 -9.51 5.43
N GLY A 496 5.96 -9.17 4.40
CA GLY A 496 4.52 -8.90 4.49
C GLY A 496 4.08 -7.50 4.09
N ASP A 497 4.98 -6.54 3.88
CA ASP A 497 4.64 -5.20 3.38
C ASP A 497 4.18 -5.24 1.93
N ILE A 498 3.32 -4.30 1.51
CA ILE A 498 2.74 -4.28 0.16
C ILE A 498 3.29 -3.13 -0.70
N GLY A 499 4.13 -2.25 -0.14
CA GLY A 499 5.01 -1.39 -0.92
C GLY A 499 4.92 0.11 -0.67
N GLY A 500 3.93 0.57 0.09
CA GLY A 500 3.91 1.92 0.66
C GLY A 500 4.85 2.05 1.87
N GLY A 501 5.28 0.92 2.43
CA GLY A 501 6.01 0.81 3.68
C GLY A 501 5.05 0.62 4.84
N TRP A 502 5.54 0.05 5.95
CA TRP A 502 4.70 -0.39 7.05
C TRP A 502 3.69 0.63 7.59
N SER A 503 4.06 1.92 7.67
CA SER A 503 3.17 2.97 8.18
C SER A 503 2.09 3.40 7.17
N ASP A 504 2.37 3.41 5.87
CA ASP A 504 1.38 3.74 4.83
C ASP A 504 0.46 2.53 4.57
N ASP A 505 1.06 1.33 4.52
CA ASP A 505 0.35 0.07 4.27
C ASP A 505 -0.66 -0.28 5.37
N VAL A 506 -0.43 0.11 6.63
CA VAL A 506 -1.31 -0.28 7.73
C VAL A 506 -2.68 0.42 7.70
N GLU A 507 -2.86 1.50 6.94
CA GLU A 507 -4.15 2.19 6.84
C GLU A 507 -5.21 1.41 6.04
N ILE A 508 -4.79 0.60 5.05
CA ILE A 508 -5.70 -0.22 4.23
C ILE A 508 -5.99 -1.60 4.86
N LEU A 509 -5.20 -2.01 5.84
CA LEU A 509 -5.24 -3.32 6.46
C LEU A 509 -6.57 -3.70 7.11
N PRO A 510 -7.28 -2.81 7.81
CA PRO A 510 -8.64 -3.10 8.25
C PRO A 510 -9.57 -3.53 7.12
N SER A 511 -9.45 -2.94 5.92
CA SER A 511 -10.26 -3.32 4.77
C SER A 511 -9.92 -4.73 4.28
N PHE A 512 -8.64 -5.12 4.27
CA PHE A 512 -8.20 -6.49 3.99
C PHE A 512 -8.84 -7.48 4.98
N GLY A 513 -8.65 -7.25 6.28
CA GLY A 513 -9.08 -8.19 7.31
C GLY A 513 -10.60 -8.28 7.46
N LEU A 514 -11.32 -7.16 7.39
CA LEU A 514 -12.80 -7.16 7.43
C LEU A 514 -13.40 -7.80 6.18
N MET A 515 -12.76 -7.68 5.02
CA MET A 515 -13.17 -8.41 3.82
C MET A 515 -12.98 -9.92 3.98
N ALA A 516 -11.83 -10.36 4.49
CA ALA A 516 -11.56 -11.75 4.80
C ALA A 516 -12.54 -12.31 5.83
N LEU A 517 -12.91 -11.53 6.85
CA LEU A 517 -13.90 -11.91 7.85
C LEU A 517 -15.30 -12.11 7.27
N THR A 518 -15.64 -11.35 6.23
CA THR A 518 -17.01 -11.30 5.68
C THR A 518 -17.38 -12.65 5.07
N LEU A 519 -16.53 -13.17 4.19
CA LEU A 519 -16.65 -14.48 3.55
C LEU A 519 -15.32 -15.26 3.70
N PRO A 520 -15.05 -15.88 4.86
CA PRO A 520 -13.75 -16.50 5.16
C PRO A 520 -13.25 -17.49 4.11
N ASP A 521 -14.15 -18.21 3.44
CA ASP A 521 -13.80 -19.26 2.49
C ASP A 521 -13.82 -18.79 1.02
N SER A 522 -14.01 -17.49 0.77
CA SER A 522 -14.06 -16.94 -0.60
C SER A 522 -12.68 -16.56 -1.15
N SER A 523 -11.69 -16.33 -0.28
CA SER A 523 -10.33 -15.96 -0.65
C SER A 523 -9.34 -16.25 0.49
N ASP A 524 -8.71 -17.41 0.45
CA ASP A 524 -7.62 -17.75 1.38
C ASP A 524 -6.45 -16.77 1.27
N LEU A 525 -6.24 -16.19 0.08
CA LEU A 525 -5.21 -15.21 -0.20
C LEU A 525 -5.43 -13.87 0.50
N THR A 526 -6.66 -13.37 0.55
CA THR A 526 -6.94 -12.11 1.23
C THR A 526 -6.65 -12.26 2.73
N LYS A 527 -7.07 -13.40 3.31
CA LYS A 527 -6.76 -13.75 4.70
C LYS A 527 -5.25 -13.91 4.93
N LEU A 528 -4.57 -14.68 4.07
CA LEU A 528 -3.12 -14.90 4.16
C LEU A 528 -2.34 -13.60 4.04
N GLY A 529 -2.71 -12.74 3.08
CA GLY A 529 -2.06 -11.44 2.87
C GLY A 529 -2.19 -10.54 4.11
N PHE A 530 -3.38 -10.48 4.70
CA PHE A 530 -3.59 -9.78 5.98
C PHE A 530 -2.70 -10.35 7.10
N GLN A 531 -2.69 -11.68 7.28
CA GLN A 531 -1.92 -12.33 8.35
C GLN A 531 -0.41 -12.11 8.19
N ARG A 532 0.12 -12.25 6.96
CA ARG A 532 1.53 -11.97 6.65
C ARG A 532 1.92 -10.55 7.02
N PHE A 533 1.10 -9.57 6.65
CA PHE A 533 1.36 -8.19 7.05
C PHE A 533 1.28 -8.02 8.57
N ALA A 534 0.23 -8.55 9.21
CA ALA A 534 0.02 -8.43 10.66
C ALA A 534 1.19 -8.99 11.47
N ASP A 535 1.74 -10.11 11.01
CA ASP A 535 2.94 -10.71 11.60
C ASP A 535 4.21 -9.97 11.20
N GLY A 536 4.31 -9.51 9.96
CA GLY A 536 5.43 -8.71 9.45
C GLY A 536 5.65 -7.43 10.23
N ILE A 537 4.62 -6.60 10.37
CA ILE A 537 4.71 -5.31 11.08
C ILE A 537 4.99 -5.51 12.58
N TRP A 538 4.38 -6.52 13.20
CA TRP A 538 4.61 -6.84 14.61
C TRP A 538 6.05 -7.31 14.88
N ASN A 539 6.65 -8.04 13.92
CA ASN A 539 8.04 -8.49 13.99
C ASN A 539 9.04 -7.48 13.41
N SER A 540 8.58 -6.34 12.90
CA SER A 540 9.43 -5.28 12.40
C SER A 540 10.01 -4.44 13.54
N PRO A 541 11.11 -3.69 13.29
CA PRO A 541 11.65 -2.73 14.26
C PRO A 541 10.73 -1.55 14.62
N ILE A 542 9.59 -1.39 13.93
CA ILE A 542 8.61 -0.33 14.23
C ILE A 542 7.90 -0.62 15.55
N ILE A 543 7.65 -1.88 15.88
CA ILE A 543 6.94 -2.27 17.10
C ILE A 543 7.93 -2.70 18.19
N ASP A 544 7.80 -2.11 19.37
CA ASP A 544 8.31 -2.71 20.60
C ASP A 544 7.32 -3.79 21.04
N GLN A 545 7.68 -5.06 20.86
CA GLN A 545 6.79 -6.19 21.12
C GLN A 545 6.40 -6.36 22.60
N ILE A 546 7.25 -5.87 23.52
CA ILE A 546 6.98 -5.97 24.96
C ILE A 546 5.94 -4.92 25.35
N ALA A 547 6.09 -3.71 24.84
CA ALA A 547 5.12 -2.63 25.03
C ALA A 547 3.88 -2.76 24.14
N GLY A 548 3.95 -3.53 23.05
CA GLY A 548 2.88 -3.65 22.07
C GLY A 548 2.50 -2.30 21.44
N PHE A 549 3.49 -1.46 21.15
CA PHE A 549 3.28 -0.12 20.58
C PHE A 549 4.50 0.32 19.76
N GLN A 550 4.36 1.39 18.97
CA GLN A 550 5.44 1.88 18.13
C GLN A 550 6.67 2.32 18.95
N ALA A 551 7.85 1.80 18.59
CA ALA A 551 9.11 2.06 19.26
C ALA A 551 9.63 3.48 19.03
N GLN A 552 9.46 4.02 17.82
CA GLN A 552 9.93 5.35 17.45
C GLN A 552 9.00 6.45 17.96
N PHE A 553 9.58 7.49 18.54
CA PHE A 553 8.87 8.68 19.00
C PHE A 553 8.35 9.53 17.84
N GLY A 554 7.08 9.91 17.90
CA GLY A 554 6.41 10.71 16.87
C GLY A 554 5.07 11.25 17.36
N ASP A 555 4.31 11.84 16.44
CA ASP A 555 2.95 12.31 16.73
C ASP A 555 1.95 11.15 16.85
N VAL A 556 0.86 11.40 17.59
CA VAL A 556 -0.15 10.40 17.94
C VAL A 556 -0.83 9.74 16.74
N GLU A 557 -0.89 10.38 15.57
CA GLU A 557 -1.47 9.74 14.37
C GLU A 557 -0.60 8.56 13.94
N HIS A 558 0.66 8.85 13.60
CA HIS A 558 1.55 7.87 12.99
C HIS A 558 1.97 6.79 14.00
N VAL A 559 2.19 7.15 15.27
CA VAL A 559 2.59 6.14 16.27
C VAL A 559 1.46 5.19 16.66
N ALA A 560 0.20 5.59 16.46
CA ALA A 560 -0.96 4.75 16.74
C ALA A 560 -1.35 3.84 15.57
N GLU A 561 -0.93 4.14 14.35
CA GLU A 561 -1.28 3.40 13.13
C GLU A 561 -0.93 1.90 13.18
N PRO A 562 0.32 1.50 13.51
CA PRO A 562 0.73 0.11 13.49
C PRO A 562 -0.11 -0.83 14.36
N THR A 563 -0.69 -0.34 15.45
CA THR A 563 -1.48 -1.14 16.40
C THR A 563 -2.97 -0.83 16.32
N GLY A 564 -3.33 0.45 16.20
CA GLY A 564 -4.70 0.95 16.17
C GLY A 564 -5.49 0.49 14.95
N ASN A 565 -4.84 0.30 13.80
CA ASN A 565 -5.46 -0.21 12.58
C ASN A 565 -5.30 -1.73 12.42
N LEU A 566 -4.64 -2.43 13.35
CA LEU A 566 -4.29 -3.83 13.15
C LEU A 566 -4.96 -4.76 14.15
N LEU A 567 -4.75 -4.50 15.45
CA LEU A 567 -4.87 -5.55 16.45
C LEU A 567 -6.29 -6.09 16.63
N HIS A 568 -7.31 -5.22 16.59
CA HIS A 568 -8.70 -5.67 16.71
C HIS A 568 -9.16 -6.48 15.50
N VAL A 569 -8.70 -6.14 14.30
CA VAL A 569 -9.06 -6.87 13.09
C VAL A 569 -8.39 -8.24 13.09
N SER A 570 -7.13 -8.32 13.55
CA SER A 570 -6.43 -9.60 13.74
C SER A 570 -7.14 -10.49 14.77
N ALA A 571 -7.51 -9.93 15.92
CA ALA A 571 -8.22 -10.68 16.96
C ALA A 571 -9.62 -11.14 16.54
N LEU A 572 -10.27 -10.42 15.62
CA LEU A 572 -11.57 -10.81 15.09
C LEU A 572 -11.45 -11.89 14.01
N LEU A 573 -10.43 -11.82 13.15
CA LEU A 573 -10.20 -12.78 12.07
C LEU A 573 -9.68 -14.12 12.60
N ASP A 574 -8.80 -14.08 13.61
CA ASP A 574 -8.23 -15.22 14.31
C ASP A 574 -8.83 -15.30 15.74
N TYR A 575 -10.16 -15.37 15.83
CA TYR A 575 -10.88 -15.34 17.10
C TYR A 575 -10.48 -16.48 18.04
N GLY A 576 -10.03 -16.15 19.24
CA GLY A 576 -9.49 -17.11 20.22
C GLY A 576 -7.99 -17.34 20.15
N ASP A 577 -7.31 -16.79 19.16
CA ASP A 577 -5.86 -16.92 19.04
C ASP A 577 -5.13 -16.23 20.22
N PRO A 578 -4.31 -16.95 21.00
CA PRO A 578 -3.63 -16.37 22.15
C PRO A 578 -2.69 -15.21 21.81
N ASP A 579 -1.96 -15.30 20.70
CA ASP A 579 -1.01 -14.27 20.30
C ASP A 579 -1.75 -12.98 19.95
N ARG A 580 -2.87 -13.06 19.21
CA ARG A 580 -3.63 -11.86 18.85
C ARG A 580 -4.18 -11.13 20.08
N ILE A 581 -4.66 -11.87 21.08
CA ILE A 581 -5.16 -11.29 22.34
C ILE A 581 -4.02 -10.71 23.18
N GLU A 582 -2.89 -11.41 23.31
CA GLU A 582 -1.72 -10.94 24.07
C GLU A 582 -1.09 -9.66 23.50
N ARG A 583 -1.07 -9.52 22.17
CA ARG A 583 -0.64 -8.29 21.51
C ARG A 583 -1.52 -7.09 21.92
N MET A 584 -2.84 -7.28 22.00
CA MET A 584 -3.76 -6.25 22.50
C MET A 584 -3.54 -5.94 23.98
N LEU A 585 -3.33 -6.96 24.82
CA LEU A 585 -3.05 -6.79 26.25
C LEU A 585 -1.79 -5.92 26.47
N ASN A 586 -0.71 -6.19 25.73
CA ASN A 586 0.51 -5.40 25.82
C ASN A 586 0.26 -3.93 25.42
N SER A 587 -0.43 -3.70 24.30
CA SER A 587 -0.75 -2.34 23.81
C SER A 587 -1.60 -1.55 24.81
N GLU A 588 -2.61 -2.20 25.38
CA GLU A 588 -3.48 -1.57 26.37
C GLU A 588 -2.77 -1.28 27.69
N ARG A 589 -1.85 -2.16 28.10
CA ARG A 589 -0.99 -1.91 29.26
C ARG A 589 -0.17 -0.63 29.08
N THR A 590 0.39 -0.42 27.89
CA THR A 590 1.13 0.82 27.56
C THR A 590 0.21 2.04 27.60
N PHE A 591 -0.99 1.95 27.03
CA PHE A 591 -1.99 3.01 27.16
C PHE A 591 -2.29 3.36 28.64
N ARG A 592 -2.59 2.35 29.45
CA ARG A 592 -2.92 2.53 30.88
C ARG A 592 -1.76 3.10 31.69
N ASP A 593 -0.56 2.55 31.52
CA ASP A 593 0.57 2.79 32.42
C ASP A 593 1.43 4.00 31.99
N LEU A 594 1.43 4.35 30.71
CA LEU A 594 2.30 5.39 30.15
C LEU A 594 1.54 6.60 29.60
N PHE A 595 0.38 6.40 28.97
CA PHE A 595 -0.25 7.48 28.20
C PHE A 595 -1.30 8.26 28.99
N LEU A 596 -2.01 7.62 29.92
CA LEU A 596 -3.06 8.27 30.69
C LEU A 596 -2.52 9.09 31.87
N SER A 597 -3.15 10.24 32.10
CA SER A 597 -2.97 11.03 33.31
C SER A 597 -3.64 10.38 34.52
N ASP A 598 -3.08 10.58 35.71
CA ASP A 598 -3.79 10.26 36.95
C ASP A 598 -4.93 11.28 37.12
N PRO A 599 -6.19 10.84 37.30
CA PRO A 599 -7.30 11.74 37.62
C PRO A 599 -7.04 12.70 38.78
N ILE A 600 -6.16 12.35 39.72
CA ILE A 600 -5.78 13.21 40.85
C ILE A 600 -5.04 14.46 40.40
N ASP A 601 -4.31 14.40 39.28
CA ASP A 601 -3.55 15.52 38.73
C ASP A 601 -4.43 16.46 37.88
N SER A 602 -5.64 16.03 37.51
CA SER A 602 -6.60 16.83 36.75
C SER A 602 -7.42 17.76 37.66
N PRO A 603 -7.57 19.05 37.30
CA PRO A 603 -8.48 19.98 37.99
C PRO A 603 -9.95 19.52 38.09
N PHE A 604 -10.43 18.71 37.14
CA PHE A 604 -11.80 18.19 37.13
C PHE A 604 -11.90 16.69 37.46
N GLY A 605 -10.79 16.01 37.78
CA GLY A 605 -10.79 14.57 38.04
C GLY A 605 -10.86 13.72 36.76
N HIS A 606 -10.44 14.30 35.64
CA HIS A 606 -10.44 13.66 34.32
C HIS A 606 -9.17 12.82 34.09
N SER A 607 -9.33 11.76 33.30
CA SER A 607 -8.26 10.94 32.76
C SER A 607 -8.11 11.25 31.27
N HIS A 608 -7.01 11.88 30.88
CA HIS A 608 -6.71 12.24 29.49
C HIS A 608 -5.36 11.68 29.07
N PHE A 609 -5.09 11.63 27.76
CA PHE A 609 -3.72 11.41 27.29
C PHE A 609 -2.81 12.54 27.79
N LEU A 610 -1.62 12.21 28.27
CA LEU A 610 -0.66 13.20 28.78
C LEU A 610 -0.16 14.16 27.69
N ALA A 611 -0.05 13.70 26.45
CA ALA A 611 0.36 14.49 25.28
C ALA A 611 -0.03 13.80 23.96
N ASN A 612 0.15 14.50 22.84
CA ASN A 612 -0.05 13.99 21.48
C ASN A 612 1.25 13.63 20.75
N MET A 613 2.38 13.54 21.47
CA MET A 613 3.68 13.09 20.97
C MET A 613 4.22 12.01 21.91
N MET A 614 4.45 10.80 21.39
CA MET A 614 4.72 9.61 22.21
C MET A 614 5.47 8.50 21.47
N SER A 615 5.93 7.50 22.21
CA SER A 615 6.47 6.21 21.78
C SER A 615 6.07 5.10 22.76
N SER A 616 6.51 3.88 22.51
CA SER A 616 6.33 2.72 23.41
C SER A 616 6.92 2.90 24.82
N THR A 617 7.80 3.90 25.02
CA THR A 617 8.56 4.08 26.26
C THR A 617 8.52 5.52 26.81
N SER A 618 7.94 6.48 26.08
CA SER A 618 7.91 7.88 26.51
C SER A 618 6.73 8.66 25.94
N ILE A 619 6.33 9.73 26.63
CA ILE A 619 5.30 10.69 26.19
C ILE A 619 5.71 12.10 26.62
N ASP A 620 5.56 13.10 25.73
CA ASP A 620 6.05 14.47 25.99
C ASP A 620 5.01 15.34 26.72
N SER A 621 4.81 15.03 27.99
CA SER A 621 3.83 15.68 28.87
C SER A 621 4.20 17.10 29.33
N GLY A 622 5.42 17.58 29.02
CA GLY A 622 5.98 18.84 29.54
C GLY A 622 6.07 19.98 28.52
N SER A 623 5.53 19.82 27.31
CA SER A 623 5.77 20.71 26.18
C SER A 623 4.48 21.32 25.58
N ALA A 624 4.62 21.92 24.39
CA ALA A 624 3.51 22.44 23.59
C ALA A 624 2.59 21.33 23.03
N PHE A 625 2.87 20.06 23.32
CA PHE A 625 2.13 18.88 22.85
C PHE A 625 1.26 18.23 23.94
N ALA A 626 1.22 18.80 25.16
CA ALA A 626 0.49 18.28 26.32
C ALA A 626 -1.04 18.42 26.23
N ALA A 627 -1.61 17.95 25.12
CA ALA A 627 -3.04 17.97 24.85
C ALA A 627 -3.51 16.61 24.32
N ASP A 628 -4.68 16.18 24.80
CA ASP A 628 -5.44 15.06 24.29
C ASP A 628 -6.34 15.51 23.12
N LEU A 629 -6.39 14.71 22.06
CA LEU A 629 -7.07 15.02 20.80
C LEU A 629 -8.12 13.93 20.50
N PRO A 630 -9.18 14.20 19.72
CA PRO A 630 -10.05 13.13 19.22
C PRO A 630 -9.28 12.02 18.48
N LEU A 631 -8.17 12.38 17.82
CA LEU A 631 -7.25 11.46 17.16
C LEU A 631 -6.56 10.47 18.11
N SER A 632 -6.37 10.82 19.40
CA SER A 632 -5.86 9.87 20.40
C SER A 632 -6.72 8.60 20.48
N GLY A 633 -7.99 8.68 20.08
CA GLY A 633 -8.87 7.52 19.98
C GLY A 633 -8.36 6.41 19.06
N ARG A 634 -7.49 6.71 18.08
CA ARG A 634 -6.85 5.70 17.22
C ARG A 634 -6.02 4.71 18.05
N VAL A 635 -5.33 5.17 19.10
CA VAL A 635 -4.59 4.30 20.03
C VAL A 635 -5.52 3.30 20.69
N THR A 636 -6.74 3.73 21.00
CA THR A 636 -7.71 2.93 21.76
C THR A 636 -8.57 2.00 20.92
N ASN A 637 -8.52 2.09 19.58
CA ASN A 637 -9.31 1.24 18.67
C ASN A 637 -9.33 -0.26 19.06
N PRO A 638 -8.21 -0.87 19.51
CA PRO A 638 -8.21 -2.29 19.85
C PRO A 638 -8.96 -2.65 21.14
N PHE A 639 -9.03 -1.73 22.09
CA PHE A 639 -9.38 -2.04 23.47
C PHE A 639 -10.88 -2.37 23.68
N PRO A 640 -11.84 -1.72 22.98
CA PRO A 640 -13.23 -2.17 22.99
C PRO A 640 -13.41 -3.63 22.56
N PHE A 641 -12.57 -4.16 21.67
CA PHE A 641 -12.62 -5.57 21.26
C PHE A 641 -12.11 -6.51 22.35
N LEU A 642 -11.11 -6.11 23.13
CA LEU A 642 -10.64 -6.88 24.29
C LEU A 642 -11.69 -6.89 25.42
N ILE A 643 -12.35 -5.76 25.66
CA ILE A 643 -13.49 -5.66 26.58
C ILE A 643 -14.64 -6.53 26.09
N TRP A 644 -15.02 -6.41 24.81
CA TRP A 644 -16.08 -7.21 24.21
C TRP A 644 -15.77 -8.71 24.26
N TYR A 645 -14.51 -9.10 24.04
CA TYR A 645 -14.05 -10.49 24.05
C TYR A 645 -14.36 -11.19 25.38
N ALA A 646 -13.78 -10.73 26.49
CA ALA A 646 -13.82 -11.42 27.78
C ALA A 646 -14.30 -10.56 28.98
N ALA A 647 -14.70 -9.31 28.76
CA ALA A 647 -15.04 -8.34 29.81
C ALA A 647 -13.89 -8.13 30.82
N ASN A 648 -12.65 -7.99 30.31
CA ASN A 648 -11.47 -7.80 31.17
C ASN A 648 -11.55 -6.46 31.94
N PRO A 649 -11.58 -6.46 33.29
CA PRO A 649 -11.69 -5.24 34.08
C PRO A 649 -10.43 -4.37 34.03
N GLY A 650 -9.25 -4.97 33.82
CA GLY A 650 -7.99 -4.24 33.65
C GLY A 650 -7.99 -3.35 32.40
N ALA A 651 -8.78 -3.76 31.40
CA ALA A 651 -9.03 -3.02 30.17
C ALA A 651 -10.18 -2.01 30.31
N THR A 652 -11.30 -2.49 30.84
CA THR A 652 -12.56 -1.73 30.94
C THR A 652 -12.40 -0.45 31.75
N GLN A 653 -11.74 -0.53 32.91
CA GLN A 653 -11.64 0.60 33.84
C GLN A 653 -10.90 1.83 33.28
N PRO A 654 -9.65 1.72 32.78
CA PRO A 654 -8.94 2.89 32.25
C PRO A 654 -9.62 3.46 31.01
N LEU A 655 -10.14 2.62 30.12
CA LEU A 655 -10.81 3.09 28.90
C LEU A 655 -12.13 3.81 29.21
N GLU A 656 -12.93 3.30 30.17
CA GLU A 656 -14.17 3.96 30.58
C GLU A 656 -13.90 5.30 31.26
N ALA A 657 -12.87 5.38 32.12
CA ALA A 657 -12.47 6.63 32.76
C ALA A 657 -12.09 7.72 31.72
N TRP A 658 -11.33 7.32 30.70
CA TRP A 658 -10.99 8.20 29.59
C TRP A 658 -12.23 8.63 28.79
N ALA A 659 -13.12 7.69 28.43
CA ALA A 659 -14.35 7.99 27.69
C ALA A 659 -15.30 8.94 28.46
N ARG A 660 -15.41 8.76 29.78
CA ARG A 660 -16.23 9.64 30.65
C ARG A 660 -15.66 11.05 30.72
N SER A 661 -14.34 11.20 30.75
CA SER A 661 -13.69 12.51 30.72
C SER A 661 -14.04 13.29 29.45
N TRP A 662 -13.95 12.64 28.27
CA TRP A 662 -14.40 13.22 27.01
C TRP A 662 -15.89 13.57 26.96
N LEU A 663 -16.75 12.75 27.59
CA LEU A 663 -18.18 13.02 27.70
C LEU A 663 -18.46 14.27 28.56
N GLU A 664 -17.77 14.41 29.69
CA GLU A 664 -17.87 15.58 30.56
C GLU A 664 -17.36 16.84 29.84
N ASP A 665 -16.26 16.73 29.09
CA ASP A 665 -15.74 17.81 28.25
C ASP A 665 -16.66 18.18 27.10
N ALA A 666 -17.36 17.22 26.51
CA ALA A 666 -18.39 17.51 25.53
C ALA A 666 -19.50 18.39 26.15
N GLY A 667 -19.86 18.15 27.42
CA GLY A 667 -20.84 18.93 28.17
C GLY A 667 -20.43 20.37 28.50
N ARG A 668 -19.13 20.67 28.51
CA ARG A 668 -18.60 22.02 28.81
C ARG A 668 -18.79 23.01 27.66
N SER A 669 -18.87 24.30 27.99
CA SER A 669 -19.07 25.39 27.01
C SER A 669 -17.92 26.41 26.96
N ASP A 670 -16.75 26.00 27.41
CA ASP A 670 -15.57 26.87 27.47
C ASP A 670 -15.18 27.38 26.08
N ASN A 671 -14.63 28.60 26.03
CA ASN A 671 -14.18 29.24 24.79
C ASN A 671 -15.26 29.35 23.69
N GLY A 672 -16.55 29.33 24.06
CA GLY A 672 -17.67 29.43 23.12
C GLY A 672 -17.99 28.12 22.41
N LYS A 673 -17.46 26.98 22.87
CA LYS A 673 -17.85 25.65 22.39
C LYS A 673 -19.34 25.39 22.69
N PRO A 674 -20.14 24.95 21.71
CA PRO A 674 -21.49 24.46 21.97
C PRO A 674 -21.52 23.25 22.91
N VAL A 675 -22.51 23.23 23.82
CA VAL A 675 -22.72 22.11 24.74
C VAL A 675 -23.04 20.82 23.98
N GLY A 676 -22.48 19.71 24.46
CA GLY A 676 -22.64 18.36 23.93
C GLY A 676 -21.78 18.05 22.71
N VAL A 677 -20.93 18.99 22.27
CA VAL A 677 -19.98 18.79 21.18
C VAL A 677 -18.63 18.43 21.76
N PHE A 678 -18.06 17.30 21.33
CA PHE A 678 -16.69 16.95 21.68
C PHE A 678 -15.73 18.06 21.24
N PRO A 679 -14.82 18.52 22.12
CA PRO A 679 -13.83 19.52 21.75
C PRO A 679 -12.82 18.96 20.72
N ASN A 680 -12.09 19.83 20.02
CA ASN A 680 -10.97 19.37 19.18
C ASN A 680 -9.69 19.09 19.97
N ALA A 681 -9.59 19.58 21.21
CA ALA A 681 -8.51 19.24 22.12
C ALA A 681 -8.84 19.59 23.56
N VAL A 682 -8.18 18.89 24.48
CA VAL A 682 -8.19 19.15 25.92
C VAL A 682 -6.74 19.19 26.42
N TRP A 683 -6.32 20.29 27.04
CA TRP A 683 -4.97 20.47 27.59
C TRP A 683 -4.84 19.81 28.96
N THR A 684 -4.24 18.64 29.00
CA THR A 684 -4.18 17.74 30.16
C THR A 684 -3.73 18.39 31.47
N PRO A 685 -2.72 19.28 31.50
CA PRO A 685 -2.32 19.93 32.76
C PRO A 685 -3.36 20.88 33.37
N THR A 686 -4.38 21.29 32.60
CA THR A 686 -5.33 22.35 32.98
C THR A 686 -6.79 22.00 32.70
N ASP A 687 -7.03 20.88 32.01
CA ASP A 687 -8.28 20.54 31.33
C ASP A 687 -8.83 21.68 30.45
N GLY A 688 -7.97 22.52 29.89
CA GLY A 688 -8.37 23.64 29.04
C GLY A 688 -8.89 23.15 27.68
N ILE A 689 -10.02 23.67 27.21
CA ILE A 689 -10.62 23.27 25.92
C ILE A 689 -10.11 24.16 24.78
N GLY A 690 -9.64 23.53 23.70
CA GLY A 690 -9.19 24.22 22.49
C GLY A 690 -7.78 24.78 22.57
N LEU A 691 -7.34 25.51 21.55
CA LEU A 691 -6.01 26.12 21.47
C LEU A 691 -5.80 27.19 22.55
N PRO A 692 -4.54 27.50 22.92
CA PRO A 692 -4.21 28.57 23.87
C PRO A 692 -4.76 29.95 23.48
N SER A 693 -5.05 30.16 22.19
CA SER A 693 -5.70 31.36 21.64
C SER A 693 -7.20 31.47 22.01
N GLY A 694 -7.80 30.44 22.60
CA GLY A 694 -9.24 30.31 22.82
C GLY A 694 -10.01 29.73 21.63
N ASN A 695 -9.33 29.25 20.58
CA ASN A 695 -9.98 28.61 19.44
C ASN A 695 -10.21 27.10 19.70
N TRP A 696 -11.46 26.67 19.81
CA TRP A 696 -11.82 25.28 20.12
C TRP A 696 -12.06 24.37 18.91
N TRP A 697 -12.10 24.91 17.68
CA TRP A 697 -12.54 24.21 16.45
C TRP A 697 -11.49 24.20 15.32
N GLY A 698 -10.48 25.08 15.38
CA GLY A 698 -9.49 25.26 14.31
C GLY A 698 -8.34 24.24 14.33
N ALA A 699 -7.51 24.28 13.30
CA ALA A 699 -6.27 23.51 13.19
C ALA A 699 -5.06 24.35 13.66
N ASP A 700 -4.03 23.72 14.20
CA ASP A 700 -2.74 24.36 14.55
C ASP A 700 -1.59 23.36 14.69
N SER A 701 -0.80 23.21 13.62
CA SER A 701 0.30 22.24 13.60
C SER A 701 1.49 22.60 14.49
N SER A 702 1.52 23.79 15.12
CA SER A 702 2.58 24.16 16.07
C SER A 702 2.46 23.42 17.42
N HIS A 703 1.31 22.80 17.66
CA HIS A 703 0.97 22.02 18.86
C HIS A 703 0.79 20.53 18.57
N GLY A 704 1.46 20.03 17.52
CA GLY A 704 1.40 18.63 17.09
C GLY A 704 0.34 18.42 16.00
N GLN A 705 -0.28 17.25 15.98
CA GLN A 705 -1.28 16.84 14.98
C GLN A 705 -2.68 17.42 15.24
N PHE A 706 -2.74 18.74 15.38
CA PHE A 706 -3.96 19.45 15.71
C PHE A 706 -4.76 19.78 14.44
N THR A 707 -5.78 18.96 14.15
CA THR A 707 -6.61 19.10 12.95
C THR A 707 -7.94 19.81 13.24
N GLY A 708 -8.46 20.56 12.26
CA GLY A 708 -9.71 21.29 12.37
C GLY A 708 -10.95 20.39 12.38
N MET A 709 -12.03 20.87 13.01
CA MET A 709 -13.31 20.15 13.04
C MET A 709 -13.86 19.99 11.61
N PRO A 710 -14.41 18.84 11.21
CA PRO A 710 -14.85 17.69 12.02
C PRO A 710 -13.90 16.48 12.04
N ILE A 711 -12.64 16.66 11.65
CA ILE A 711 -11.73 15.52 11.46
C ILE A 711 -11.50 14.79 12.80
N TYR A 712 -11.48 13.45 12.74
CA TYR A 712 -11.31 12.52 13.87
C TYR A 712 -12.44 12.50 14.91
N GLN A 713 -13.49 13.31 14.76
CA GLN A 713 -14.61 13.35 15.72
C GLN A 713 -15.40 12.02 15.78
N TRP A 714 -15.26 11.14 14.79
CA TRP A 714 -15.89 9.82 14.79
C TRP A 714 -15.36 8.89 15.89
N TYR A 715 -14.09 9.03 16.32
CA TYR A 715 -13.53 8.19 17.40
C TYR A 715 -14.30 8.34 18.72
N PRO A 716 -14.46 9.54 19.30
CA PRO A 716 -15.21 9.68 20.54
C PRO A 716 -16.70 9.32 20.40
N TYR A 717 -17.31 9.51 19.21
CA TYR A 717 -18.69 9.03 18.97
C TYR A 717 -18.78 7.49 18.97
N SER A 718 -17.86 6.79 18.31
CA SER A 718 -17.82 5.33 18.31
C SER A 718 -17.59 4.77 19.71
N LEU A 719 -16.69 5.39 20.49
CA LEU A 719 -16.43 5.00 21.87
C LEU A 719 -17.63 5.23 22.79
N ALA A 720 -18.31 6.38 22.66
CA ALA A 720 -19.54 6.65 23.40
C ALA A 720 -20.64 5.64 23.05
N GLY A 721 -20.78 5.31 21.76
CA GLY A 721 -21.69 4.27 21.28
C GLY A 721 -21.37 2.91 21.90
N PHE A 722 -20.09 2.50 21.90
CA PHE A 722 -19.63 1.28 22.54
C PHE A 722 -19.98 1.24 24.02
N PHE A 723 -19.58 2.24 24.82
CA PHE A 723 -19.85 2.23 26.26
C PHE A 723 -21.33 2.31 26.60
N HIS A 724 -22.16 2.98 25.80
CA HIS A 724 -23.60 2.91 25.96
C HIS A 724 -24.12 1.47 25.80
N THR A 725 -23.69 0.77 24.74
CA THR A 725 -24.10 -0.62 24.49
C THR A 725 -23.57 -1.58 25.55
N TRP A 726 -22.39 -1.30 26.10
CA TRP A 726 -21.72 -2.13 27.09
C TRP A 726 -22.29 -1.96 28.50
N THR A 727 -22.46 -0.73 28.95
CA THR A 727 -22.86 -0.40 30.33
C THR A 727 -24.36 -0.18 30.48
N GLY A 728 -25.06 0.17 29.41
CA GLY A 728 -26.44 0.65 29.44
C GLY A 728 -26.60 2.06 30.00
N ASP A 729 -25.50 2.77 30.31
CA ASP A 729 -25.55 4.13 30.85
C ASP A 729 -26.03 5.13 29.78
N PRO A 730 -27.18 5.81 29.98
CA PRO A 730 -27.71 6.76 29.02
C PRO A 730 -26.86 8.04 28.91
N ALA A 731 -25.94 8.31 29.84
CA ALA A 731 -25.09 9.50 29.77
C ALA A 731 -24.27 9.54 28.47
N PHE A 732 -23.81 8.38 27.99
CA PHE A 732 -23.07 8.26 26.72
C PHE A 732 -23.90 8.61 25.47
N LEU A 733 -25.23 8.76 25.57
CA LEU A 733 -26.07 9.22 24.47
C LEU A 733 -26.12 10.74 24.32
N ALA A 734 -25.68 11.50 25.35
CA ALA A 734 -25.80 12.95 25.35
C ALA A 734 -25.12 13.65 24.14
N PRO A 735 -23.94 13.21 23.66
CA PRO A 735 -23.33 13.78 22.46
C PRO A 735 -24.15 13.52 21.18
N PHE A 736 -24.81 12.36 21.07
CA PHE A 736 -25.67 12.05 19.91
C PHE A 736 -26.91 12.96 19.87
N ASP A 737 -27.54 13.18 21.03
CA ASP A 737 -28.66 14.10 21.16
C ASP A 737 -28.23 15.54 20.83
N ALA A 738 -27.04 15.95 21.24
CA ALA A 738 -26.49 17.26 20.92
C ALA A 738 -26.27 17.44 19.41
N VAL A 739 -25.68 16.46 18.71
CA VAL A 739 -25.52 16.49 17.24
C VAL A 739 -26.87 16.62 16.54
N GLN A 740 -27.89 15.87 16.98
CA GLN A 740 -29.23 16.01 16.42
C GLN A 740 -29.81 17.41 16.67
N ASN A 741 -29.63 17.98 17.86
CA ASN A 741 -30.14 19.31 18.18
C ASN A 741 -29.46 20.40 17.34
N HIS A 742 -28.14 20.35 17.19
CA HIS A 742 -27.38 21.31 16.38
C HIS A 742 -27.73 21.19 14.89
N THR A 743 -27.87 19.97 14.37
CA THR A 743 -28.32 19.78 12.97
C THR A 743 -29.75 20.26 12.75
N ASN A 744 -30.66 20.07 13.72
CA ASN A 744 -32.01 20.65 13.65
C ASN A 744 -31.99 22.18 13.64
N ALA A 745 -31.12 22.82 14.43
CA ALA A 745 -30.94 24.26 14.42
C ALA A 745 -30.41 24.75 13.06
N TRP A 746 -29.44 24.02 12.49
CA TRP A 746 -28.93 24.27 11.14
C TRP A 746 -30.01 24.17 10.05
N PHE A 747 -30.87 23.14 10.12
CA PHE A 747 -32.04 23.03 9.25
C PHE A 747 -33.00 24.21 9.41
N GLY A 748 -33.31 24.59 10.66
CA GLY A 748 -34.19 25.71 10.98
C GLY A 748 -33.65 27.06 10.48
N ALA A 749 -32.33 27.20 10.36
CA ALA A 749 -31.65 28.37 9.79
C ALA A 749 -31.60 28.37 8.25
N GLY A 750 -32.23 27.41 7.58
CA GLY A 750 -32.22 27.32 6.12
C GLY A 750 -30.97 26.67 5.54
N GLN A 751 -30.30 25.79 6.30
CA GLN A 751 -29.12 25.04 5.87
C GLN A 751 -27.99 25.92 5.30
N PRO A 752 -27.54 26.94 6.05
CA PRO A 752 -26.45 27.80 5.58
C PRO A 752 -25.20 26.96 5.29
N VAL A 753 -24.46 27.32 4.24
CA VAL A 753 -23.16 26.69 3.97
C VAL A 753 -22.24 26.97 5.16
N SER A 754 -21.68 25.92 5.75
CA SER A 754 -20.71 26.07 6.85
C SER A 754 -19.44 26.72 6.31
N ALA A 755 -19.17 27.95 6.75
CA ALA A 755 -17.91 28.63 6.49
C ALA A 755 -16.73 27.91 7.18
N PRO A 756 -15.47 28.14 6.78
CA PRO A 756 -14.31 27.56 7.47
C PRO A 756 -14.20 27.95 8.94
N THR A 757 -14.81 29.08 9.34
CA THR A 757 -14.82 29.60 10.70
C THR A 757 -16.26 29.80 11.17
N PRO A 758 -16.60 29.53 12.45
CA PRO A 758 -17.93 29.80 12.96
C PRO A 758 -18.23 31.29 12.95
N PRO A 759 -19.38 31.72 12.37
CA PRO A 759 -19.83 33.10 12.52
C PRO A 759 -20.13 33.40 13.99
N VAL A 760 -19.67 34.56 14.46
CA VAL A 760 -19.85 35.00 15.86
C VAL A 760 -21.33 34.94 16.26
N GLY A 761 -21.62 34.20 17.33
CA GLY A 761 -22.98 34.04 17.87
C GLY A 761 -23.86 33.04 17.10
N GLN A 762 -23.31 32.32 16.12
CA GLN A 762 -24.00 31.27 15.36
C GLN A 762 -23.29 29.92 15.45
N GLU A 763 -22.47 29.71 16.48
CA GLU A 763 -21.65 28.51 16.68
C GLU A 763 -22.52 27.24 16.66
N ASN A 764 -23.69 27.24 17.34
CA ASN A 764 -24.63 26.11 17.35
C ASN A 764 -25.14 25.73 15.95
N ILE A 765 -25.45 26.72 15.11
CA ILE A 765 -25.95 26.51 13.73
C ILE A 765 -24.80 26.01 12.85
N TRP A 766 -23.62 26.61 12.99
CA TRP A 766 -22.44 26.24 12.24
C TRP A 766 -22.02 24.80 12.51
N VAL A 767 -21.95 24.39 13.78
CA VAL A 767 -21.62 23.02 14.17
C VAL A 767 -22.61 22.02 13.57
N GLY A 768 -23.90 22.34 13.55
CA GLY A 768 -24.90 21.47 12.94
C GLY A 768 -24.59 21.14 11.48
N GLY A 769 -24.13 22.12 10.69
CA GLY A 769 -23.72 21.89 9.31
C GLY A 769 -22.38 21.15 9.15
N VAL A 770 -21.46 21.32 10.11
CA VAL A 770 -20.12 20.72 10.13
C VAL A 770 -20.15 19.24 10.56
N LEU A 771 -20.90 18.90 11.61
CA LEU A 771 -20.97 17.55 12.19
C LEU A 771 -22.08 16.66 11.62
N LYS A 772 -22.84 17.13 10.62
CA LYS A 772 -24.07 16.48 10.13
C LYS A 772 -23.94 15.01 9.71
N ALA A 773 -22.73 14.56 9.37
CA ALA A 773 -22.47 13.17 8.98
C ALA A 773 -21.54 12.43 9.95
N SER A 774 -20.92 13.11 10.92
CA SER A 774 -19.81 12.59 11.73
C SER A 774 -20.21 11.47 12.70
N ALA A 775 -21.50 11.39 13.07
CA ALA A 775 -22.01 10.40 14.02
C ALA A 775 -22.90 9.32 13.38
N VAL A 776 -23.03 9.27 12.04
CA VAL A 776 -23.96 8.33 11.37
C VAL A 776 -23.63 6.87 11.69
N GLY A 777 -22.37 6.45 11.56
CA GLY A 777 -21.97 5.06 11.82
C GLY A 777 -22.17 4.65 13.28
N ALA A 778 -21.68 5.46 14.22
CA ALA A 778 -21.82 5.21 15.66
C ALA A 778 -23.29 5.14 16.11
N ILE A 779 -24.15 6.06 15.66
CA ILE A 779 -25.58 6.05 15.98
C ILE A 779 -26.25 4.82 15.34
N SER A 780 -25.90 4.48 14.09
CA SER A 780 -26.43 3.29 13.40
C SER A 780 -26.13 2.01 14.16
N ASN A 781 -24.87 1.79 14.55
CA ASN A 781 -24.46 0.61 15.31
C ASN A 781 -25.04 0.59 16.72
N THR A 782 -25.07 1.73 17.42
CA THR A 782 -25.72 1.83 18.74
C THR A 782 -27.19 1.44 18.66
N ARG A 783 -27.89 1.86 17.62
CA ARG A 783 -29.29 1.51 17.39
C ARG A 783 -29.47 0.01 17.12
N LEU A 784 -28.61 -0.61 16.32
CA LEU A 784 -28.63 -2.05 16.06
C LEU A 784 -28.46 -2.85 17.36
N LEU A 785 -27.45 -2.50 18.16
CA LEU A 785 -27.06 -3.25 19.35
C LEU A 785 -28.02 -3.05 20.53
N THR A 786 -28.71 -1.91 20.62
CA THR A 786 -29.68 -1.62 21.70
C THR A 786 -31.13 -1.86 21.32
N GLY A 787 -31.44 -1.97 20.02
CA GLY A 787 -32.83 -1.97 19.52
C GLY A 787 -33.55 -0.61 19.68
N SER A 788 -32.83 0.47 19.99
CA SER A 788 -33.42 1.78 20.24
C SER A 788 -33.91 2.47 18.96
N THR A 789 -34.51 3.66 19.11
CA THR A 789 -34.90 4.52 17.96
C THR A 789 -34.33 5.93 18.09
N ILE A 790 -33.26 6.06 18.88
CA ILE A 790 -32.58 7.34 19.11
C ILE A 790 -32.20 7.99 17.79
N ASN A 791 -32.32 9.31 17.75
CA ASN A 791 -31.94 10.16 16.63
C ASN A 791 -32.45 9.70 15.25
N SER A 792 -33.62 9.05 15.20
CA SER A 792 -34.22 8.55 13.94
C SER A 792 -34.42 9.65 12.89
N ALA A 793 -34.74 10.88 13.30
CA ALA A 793 -34.86 12.01 12.37
C ALA A 793 -33.50 12.42 11.78
N TYR A 794 -32.44 12.40 12.59
CA TYR A 794 -31.07 12.64 12.13
C TYR A 794 -30.64 11.59 11.10
N LEU A 795 -30.79 10.29 11.42
CA LEU A 795 -30.46 9.23 10.47
C LEU A 795 -31.33 9.30 9.20
N ASN A 796 -32.60 9.66 9.30
CA ASN A 796 -33.45 9.83 8.12
C ASN A 796 -32.91 10.87 7.13
N ASN A 797 -32.28 11.93 7.64
CA ASN A 797 -31.74 13.03 6.85
C ASN A 797 -30.34 12.74 6.30
N PHE A 798 -29.49 12.06 7.07
CA PHE A 798 -28.05 11.98 6.78
C PHE A 798 -27.52 10.57 6.51
N ALA A 799 -28.25 9.51 6.87
CA ALA A 799 -27.79 8.16 6.57
C ALA A 799 -27.86 7.88 5.06
N SER A 800 -26.81 7.23 4.55
CA SER A 800 -26.71 6.66 3.21
C SER A 800 -26.40 5.16 3.30
N GLY A 801 -26.31 4.48 2.15
CA GLY A 801 -25.80 3.11 2.07
C GLY A 801 -26.46 2.14 3.06
N TYR A 802 -25.65 1.39 3.80
CA TYR A 802 -26.15 0.40 4.76
C TYR A 802 -26.99 1.02 5.88
N ALA A 803 -26.54 2.12 6.48
CA ALA A 803 -27.28 2.82 7.54
C ALA A 803 -28.69 3.23 7.09
N LYS A 804 -28.86 3.63 5.82
CA LYS A 804 -30.18 3.94 5.25
C LYS A 804 -31.03 2.70 4.99
N LEU A 805 -30.42 1.56 4.62
CA LEU A 805 -31.13 0.29 4.48
C LEU A 805 -31.83 -0.10 5.79
N LEU A 806 -31.19 0.07 6.94
CA LEU A 806 -31.77 -0.24 8.24
C LEU A 806 -33.06 0.55 8.56
N LEU A 807 -33.22 1.74 7.97
CA LEU A 807 -34.42 2.55 8.10
C LEU A 807 -35.54 2.12 7.15
N THR A 808 -35.16 1.56 6.00
CA THR A 808 -36.07 1.16 4.93
C THR A 808 -35.68 -0.22 4.38
N PRO A 809 -35.81 -1.30 5.18
CA PRO A 809 -35.19 -2.60 4.88
C PRO A 809 -35.71 -3.28 3.61
N THR A 810 -36.90 -2.88 3.14
CA THR A 810 -37.50 -3.40 1.90
C THR A 810 -37.20 -2.53 0.67
N SER A 811 -36.47 -1.43 0.84
CA SER A 811 -36.10 -0.52 -0.24
C SER A 811 -34.73 -0.90 -0.79
N SER A 812 -34.60 -1.02 -2.10
CA SER A 812 -33.31 -1.21 -2.77
C SER A 812 -32.58 0.11 -3.06
N LEU A 813 -33.23 1.27 -2.85
CA LEU A 813 -32.63 2.59 -3.10
C LEU A 813 -31.30 2.81 -2.36
N PRO A 814 -31.11 2.35 -1.11
CA PRO A 814 -29.84 2.53 -0.41
C PRO A 814 -28.65 1.88 -1.12
N LEU A 815 -28.87 0.80 -1.89
CA LEU A 815 -27.81 0.14 -2.66
C LEU A 815 -27.35 0.96 -3.88
N ASN A 816 -27.99 2.08 -4.18
CA ASN A 816 -27.54 2.96 -5.26
C ASN A 816 -26.11 3.50 -5.02
N SER A 817 -25.62 3.54 -3.76
CA SER A 817 -24.22 3.88 -3.47
C SER A 817 -23.22 2.87 -4.06
N LEU A 818 -23.68 1.64 -4.34
CA LEU A 818 -22.88 0.56 -4.92
C LEU A 818 -23.01 0.47 -6.45
N GLN A 819 -23.69 1.42 -7.10
CA GLN A 819 -23.71 1.50 -8.56
C GLN A 819 -22.46 2.20 -9.08
N GLY A 820 -21.58 1.42 -9.72
CA GLY A 820 -20.38 1.94 -10.38
C GLY A 820 -19.05 1.86 -9.62
N PRO A 821 -18.91 1.64 -8.29
CA PRO A 821 -17.59 1.44 -7.68
C PRO A 821 -16.82 0.28 -8.31
N ALA A 822 -17.45 -0.88 -8.54
CA ALA A 822 -16.85 -1.97 -9.30
C ALA A 822 -16.38 -1.53 -10.69
N ASP A 823 -17.23 -0.84 -11.46
CA ASP A 823 -16.87 -0.35 -12.80
C ASP A 823 -15.73 0.69 -12.77
N LYS A 824 -15.66 1.52 -11.72
CA LYS A 824 -14.58 2.50 -11.51
C LYS A 824 -13.28 1.81 -11.16
N LEU A 825 -13.29 0.87 -10.21
CA LEU A 825 -12.14 0.05 -9.89
C LEU A 825 -11.64 -0.67 -11.13
N ILE A 826 -12.57 -1.16 -11.95
CA ILE A 826 -12.30 -1.77 -13.23
C ILE A 826 -11.61 -0.74 -14.16
N ALA A 827 -12.27 0.36 -14.50
CA ALA A 827 -11.74 1.37 -15.41
C ALA A 827 -10.38 1.95 -14.97
N LYS A 828 -10.06 1.91 -13.67
CA LYS A 828 -8.83 2.45 -13.08
C LYS A 828 -7.86 1.39 -12.58
N TRP A 829 -8.03 0.12 -12.94
CA TRP A 829 -7.30 -0.99 -12.33
C TRP A 829 -5.78 -0.81 -12.26
N PRO A 830 -5.07 -0.34 -13.31
CA PRO A 830 -3.63 -0.11 -13.20
C PRO A 830 -3.29 0.93 -12.13
N TYR A 831 -4.09 2.01 -11.97
CA TYR A 831 -3.93 2.98 -10.89
C TYR A 831 -4.10 2.40 -9.50
N LYS A 832 -4.80 1.27 -9.37
CA LYS A 832 -5.02 0.57 -8.10
C LYS A 832 -4.07 -0.62 -7.90
N THR A 833 -3.24 -0.93 -8.90
CA THR A 833 -2.37 -2.10 -8.93
C THR A 833 -0.95 -1.73 -9.37
N THR A 834 -0.63 -1.84 -10.67
CA THR A 834 0.74 -1.65 -11.21
C THR A 834 1.27 -0.21 -11.12
N GLU A 835 0.38 0.78 -11.09
CA GLU A 835 0.71 2.20 -10.93
C GLU A 835 0.48 2.69 -9.48
N GLY A 836 -0.19 1.91 -8.62
CA GLY A 836 -0.43 2.27 -7.23
C GLY A 836 0.85 2.20 -6.40
N VAL A 837 1.15 3.28 -5.65
CA VAL A 837 2.38 3.38 -4.82
C VAL A 837 2.04 3.75 -3.39
N MET A 838 1.13 4.71 -3.22
CA MET A 838 0.51 5.05 -1.94
C MET A 838 -0.61 4.06 -1.67
N THR A 839 -0.36 3.11 -0.78
CA THR A 839 -1.20 1.92 -0.59
C THR A 839 -2.42 2.22 0.27
N ASP A 840 -2.40 3.27 1.08
CA ASP A 840 -3.56 3.86 1.75
C ASP A 840 -4.64 4.41 0.77
N ARG A 841 -4.27 4.66 -0.50
CA ARG A 841 -5.13 5.33 -1.51
C ARG A 841 -5.64 4.40 -2.64
N ILE A 842 -5.41 3.10 -2.56
CA ILE A 842 -5.82 2.16 -3.63
C ILE A 842 -7.30 1.75 -3.56
N LEU A 843 -8.01 2.07 -2.47
CA LEU A 843 -9.45 1.84 -2.37
C LEU A 843 -10.26 2.85 -3.21
N GLU A 844 -11.52 2.53 -3.50
CA GLU A 844 -12.53 3.48 -4.01
C GLU A 844 -13.70 3.60 -3.02
N PRO A 845 -14.36 4.76 -2.97
CA PRO A 845 -15.58 4.93 -2.18
C PRO A 845 -16.62 3.85 -2.50
N GLY A 846 -17.13 3.18 -1.46
CA GLY A 846 -18.12 2.08 -1.56
C GLY A 846 -17.65 0.75 -0.98
N TRP A 847 -16.35 0.57 -0.71
CA TRP A 847 -15.81 -0.66 -0.11
C TRP A 847 -16.44 -0.97 1.28
N ALA A 848 -16.60 0.05 2.13
CA ALA A 848 -17.15 -0.14 3.48
C ALA A 848 -18.65 -0.48 3.43
N ASP A 849 -19.39 0.14 2.52
CA ASP A 849 -20.83 -0.12 2.31
C ASP A 849 -21.05 -1.59 1.92
N VAL A 850 -20.29 -2.13 0.95
CA VAL A 850 -20.49 -3.53 0.51
C VAL A 850 -20.26 -4.50 1.66
N ILE A 851 -19.19 -4.35 2.45
CA ILE A 851 -18.95 -5.19 3.64
C ILE A 851 -20.11 -5.04 4.64
N SER A 852 -20.58 -3.82 4.88
CA SER A 852 -21.63 -3.52 5.85
C SER A 852 -22.93 -4.30 5.58
N TYR A 853 -23.31 -4.45 4.31
CA TYR A 853 -24.46 -5.27 3.91
C TYR A 853 -24.31 -6.75 4.27
N TYR A 854 -23.11 -7.32 4.19
CA TYR A 854 -22.90 -8.73 4.53
C TYR A 854 -22.78 -8.95 6.03
N ILE A 855 -22.03 -8.12 6.75
CA ILE A 855 -21.72 -8.37 8.16
C ILE A 855 -22.81 -7.87 9.12
N GLY A 856 -23.70 -6.99 8.66
CA GLY A 856 -24.81 -6.48 9.46
C GLY A 856 -24.46 -5.31 10.38
N ALA A 857 -23.49 -4.48 10.01
CA ALA A 857 -23.00 -3.36 10.81
C ALA A 857 -22.43 -2.25 9.94
N ASP A 858 -22.41 -1.00 10.42
CA ASP A 858 -21.63 0.07 9.82
C ASP A 858 -20.14 -0.21 10.02
N VAL A 859 -19.45 -0.48 8.91
CA VAL A 859 -18.05 -0.93 8.89
C VAL A 859 -17.07 0.16 9.29
N VAL A 860 -17.37 1.44 9.05
CA VAL A 860 -16.45 2.52 9.42
C VAL A 860 -16.37 2.64 10.94
N ALA A 861 -17.49 2.53 11.64
CA ALA A 861 -17.50 2.46 13.10
C ALA A 861 -16.77 1.21 13.63
N THR A 862 -16.91 0.05 12.97
CA THR A 862 -16.16 -1.17 13.30
C THR A 862 -14.65 -1.01 13.07
N TYR A 863 -14.25 -0.37 11.97
CA TYR A 863 -12.87 -0.01 11.63
C TYR A 863 -12.24 0.89 12.70
N VAL A 864 -13.01 1.83 13.29
CA VAL A 864 -12.54 2.69 14.38
C VAL A 864 -12.84 2.12 15.77
N GLY A 865 -12.86 0.79 15.91
CA GLY A 865 -12.85 0.13 17.20
C GLY A 865 -14.21 -0.10 17.87
N MET A 866 -15.35 -0.01 17.17
CA MET A 866 -16.66 -0.36 17.76
C MET A 866 -17.11 -1.78 17.36
N PRO A 867 -17.10 -2.79 18.25
CA PRO A 867 -17.54 -4.15 17.91
C PRO A 867 -19.04 -4.19 17.61
N ALA A 868 -19.40 -4.31 16.32
CA ALA A 868 -20.79 -4.27 15.86
C ALA A 868 -21.14 -5.31 14.81
N GLN A 869 -20.14 -5.95 14.17
CA GLN A 869 -20.33 -7.03 13.21
C GLN A 869 -21.26 -8.10 13.78
N ALA A 870 -22.30 -8.48 13.04
CA ALA A 870 -23.36 -9.37 13.51
C ALA A 870 -23.18 -10.81 13.03
N VAL A 871 -22.67 -10.99 11.81
CA VAL A 871 -22.52 -12.30 11.18
C VAL A 871 -21.28 -12.37 10.27
N SER A 872 -20.66 -13.55 10.20
CA SER A 872 -19.75 -13.95 9.12
C SER A 872 -20.32 -15.17 8.40
N TRP A 873 -20.09 -15.27 7.09
CA TRP A 873 -20.69 -16.31 6.24
C TRP A 873 -19.64 -17.34 5.82
N GLY A 874 -19.67 -18.50 6.47
CA GLY A 874 -18.87 -19.66 6.12
C GLY A 874 -19.53 -20.51 5.03
N ASN A 875 -18.70 -21.28 4.35
CA ASN A 875 -19.05 -22.16 3.24
C ASN A 875 -19.88 -21.46 2.15
N SER A 876 -19.61 -20.19 1.85
CA SER A 876 -20.46 -19.35 0.99
C SER A 876 -19.92 -19.16 -0.44
N THR A 877 -18.60 -19.12 -0.60
CA THR A 877 -17.88 -18.82 -1.86
C THR A 877 -18.18 -17.44 -2.48
N ARG A 878 -17.46 -17.13 -3.55
CA ARG A 878 -17.58 -15.94 -4.39
C ARG A 878 -18.94 -15.80 -5.09
N LEU A 879 -19.73 -16.86 -5.16
CA LEU A 879 -21.05 -16.88 -5.81
C LEU A 879 -22.21 -16.64 -4.84
N PHE A 880 -21.93 -16.17 -3.64
CA PHE A 880 -22.93 -15.87 -2.63
C PHE A 880 -23.11 -14.37 -2.43
N ALA A 881 -24.36 -13.95 -2.24
CA ALA A 881 -24.71 -12.61 -1.84
C ALA A 881 -25.64 -12.63 -0.61
N ALA A 882 -25.32 -11.78 0.37
CA ALA A 882 -26.16 -11.52 1.52
C ALA A 882 -26.38 -10.02 1.73
N ALA A 883 -27.58 -9.65 2.13
CA ALA A 883 -27.90 -8.33 2.63
C ALA A 883 -28.63 -8.47 3.98
N VAL A 884 -27.92 -8.20 5.07
CA VAL A 884 -28.47 -8.20 6.43
C VAL A 884 -29.38 -6.99 6.59
N THR A 885 -30.68 -7.22 6.72
CA THR A 885 -31.71 -6.18 6.78
C THR A 885 -32.16 -5.87 8.21
N MET A 886 -31.75 -6.68 9.17
CA MET A 886 -31.88 -6.43 10.61
C MET A 886 -30.78 -7.19 11.35
N ALA A 887 -30.07 -6.53 12.26
CA ALA A 887 -29.16 -7.15 13.20
C ALA A 887 -29.35 -6.52 14.57
N GLY A 888 -29.44 -7.34 15.61
CA GLY A 888 -29.56 -6.90 16.99
C GLY A 888 -29.37 -8.06 17.96
N PRO A 889 -29.45 -7.80 19.28
CA PRO A 889 -29.11 -8.78 20.32
C PRO A 889 -30.05 -9.99 20.39
N ASP A 890 -31.20 -9.92 19.74
CA ASP A 890 -32.23 -10.97 19.73
C ASP A 890 -32.77 -11.28 18.34
N ARG A 891 -32.22 -10.69 17.28
CA ARG A 891 -32.74 -10.86 15.92
C ARG A 891 -31.68 -10.67 14.85
N LEU A 892 -31.72 -11.54 13.85
CA LEU A 892 -30.98 -11.39 12.60
C LEU A 892 -31.92 -11.70 11.44
N ASP A 893 -32.07 -10.78 10.50
CA ASP A 893 -32.79 -11.01 9.24
C ASP A 893 -31.86 -10.68 8.07
N ALA A 894 -31.87 -11.51 7.03
CA ALA A 894 -31.06 -11.30 5.83
C ALA A 894 -31.78 -11.74 4.55
N SER A 895 -31.51 -11.07 3.44
CA SER A 895 -31.82 -11.56 2.09
C SER A 895 -30.61 -12.26 1.50
N LEU A 896 -30.83 -13.42 0.87
CA LEU A 896 -29.78 -14.34 0.42
C LEU A 896 -29.98 -14.71 -1.05
N TYR A 897 -28.87 -14.87 -1.77
CA TYR A 897 -28.86 -15.41 -3.11
C TYR A 897 -27.57 -16.18 -3.39
N LEU A 898 -27.69 -17.37 -3.97
CA LEU A 898 -26.58 -18.17 -4.46
C LEU A 898 -26.66 -18.24 -5.99
N PHE A 899 -25.63 -17.76 -6.68
CA PHE A 899 -25.57 -17.75 -8.14
C PHE A 899 -25.20 -19.13 -8.73
N SER A 900 -24.63 -20.02 -7.92
CA SER A 900 -24.43 -21.42 -8.32
C SER A 900 -25.79 -22.11 -8.51
N PRO A 901 -25.95 -23.01 -9.49
CA PRO A 901 -27.17 -23.80 -9.64
C PRO A 901 -27.34 -24.87 -8.56
N ALA A 902 -26.26 -25.32 -7.92
CA ALA A 902 -26.30 -26.34 -6.88
C ALA A 902 -26.72 -25.75 -5.53
N THR A 903 -27.44 -26.54 -4.74
CA THR A 903 -27.67 -26.23 -3.32
C THR A 903 -26.34 -26.32 -2.57
N ARG A 904 -26.14 -25.41 -1.62
CA ARG A 904 -24.95 -25.37 -0.76
C ARG A 904 -25.37 -25.25 0.70
N SER A 905 -24.67 -25.93 1.59
CA SER A 905 -24.82 -25.69 3.04
C SER A 905 -24.01 -24.46 3.41
N ILE A 906 -24.65 -23.46 4.02
CA ILE A 906 -24.02 -22.19 4.42
C ILE A 906 -23.96 -22.17 5.94
N ASP A 907 -22.82 -21.76 6.49
CA ASP A 907 -22.61 -21.62 7.93
C ASP A 907 -22.64 -20.15 8.34
N LEU A 908 -23.42 -19.81 9.37
CA LEU A 908 -23.41 -18.46 9.96
C LEU A 908 -22.67 -18.49 11.28
N ARG A 909 -21.55 -17.76 11.38
CA ARG A 909 -20.97 -17.42 12.70
C ARG A 909 -21.68 -16.20 13.25
N LEU A 910 -22.24 -16.31 14.46
CA LEU A 910 -23.11 -15.30 15.05
C LEU A 910 -22.42 -14.52 16.17
N TRP A 911 -22.28 -13.20 16.00
CA TRP A 911 -21.41 -12.38 16.85
C TRP A 911 -22.16 -11.52 17.88
N GLN A 912 -23.42 -11.12 17.60
CA GLN A 912 -24.15 -10.13 18.42
C GLN A 912 -25.42 -10.67 19.07
N LEU A 913 -25.90 -11.85 18.66
CA LEU A 913 -27.02 -12.50 19.36
C LEU A 913 -26.58 -12.89 20.76
N ARG A 914 -27.50 -12.77 21.73
CA ARG A 914 -27.22 -13.12 23.12
C ARG A 914 -26.98 -14.62 23.28
N THR A 915 -25.88 -14.94 23.94
CA THR A 915 -25.48 -16.29 24.32
C THR A 915 -26.33 -16.84 25.46
N GLY A 916 -26.35 -18.16 25.61
CA GLY A 916 -27.10 -18.89 26.64
C GLY A 916 -28.60 -19.05 26.36
N PHE A 917 -29.07 -18.77 25.15
CA PHE A 917 -30.49 -18.81 24.79
C PHE A 917 -30.81 -19.67 23.57
N ASP A 918 -32.06 -20.14 23.52
CA ASP A 918 -32.59 -20.93 22.40
C ASP A 918 -33.19 -20.03 21.31
N TYR A 919 -32.76 -20.27 20.08
CA TYR A 919 -33.18 -19.58 18.88
C TYR A 919 -33.81 -20.54 17.87
N THR A 920 -34.45 -19.97 16.86
CA THR A 920 -34.87 -20.68 15.65
C THR A 920 -34.41 -19.89 14.45
N LEU A 921 -33.66 -20.55 13.57
CA LEU A 921 -33.31 -20.07 12.25
C LEU A 921 -34.37 -20.57 11.26
N GLU A 922 -35.04 -19.65 10.58
CA GLU A 922 -35.99 -19.94 9.52
C GLU A 922 -35.44 -19.42 8.20
N VAL A 923 -35.42 -20.27 7.18
CA VAL A 923 -34.96 -19.91 5.83
C VAL A 923 -35.96 -20.41 4.79
N GLY A 924 -36.18 -19.63 3.74
CA GLY A 924 -37.13 -19.97 2.67
C GLY A 924 -37.17 -18.93 1.56
N PRO A 925 -37.87 -19.20 0.45
CA PRO A 925 -37.99 -18.27 -0.67
C PRO A 925 -38.58 -16.92 -0.23
N ALA A 926 -38.10 -15.83 -0.83
CA ALA A 926 -38.63 -14.49 -0.62
C ALA A 926 -38.49 -13.62 -1.89
N THR A 927 -39.59 -13.08 -2.39
CA THR A 927 -39.64 -12.24 -3.59
C THR A 927 -39.45 -10.76 -3.25
N GLY A 928 -38.26 -10.38 -2.78
CA GLY A 928 -37.90 -8.99 -2.50
C GLY A 928 -36.87 -8.83 -1.38
N LEU A 929 -36.07 -7.77 -1.47
CA LEU A 929 -35.09 -7.41 -0.43
C LEU A 929 -35.81 -7.16 0.90
N GLY A 930 -35.25 -7.67 1.99
CA GLY A 930 -35.72 -7.48 3.37
C GLY A 930 -37.07 -8.11 3.71
N LEU A 931 -37.65 -8.92 2.83
CA LEU A 931 -38.87 -9.66 3.11
C LEU A 931 -38.55 -10.93 3.91
N ALA A 932 -39.47 -11.35 4.78
CA ALA A 932 -39.34 -12.58 5.54
C ALA A 932 -39.54 -13.83 4.64
N PRO A 933 -38.98 -15.00 5.02
CA PRO A 933 -39.19 -16.24 4.28
C PRO A 933 -40.67 -16.61 4.20
N ASN A 934 -41.16 -16.91 3.00
CA ASN A 934 -42.55 -17.33 2.76
C ASN A 934 -42.69 -18.22 1.50
N PRO A 935 -42.94 -19.54 1.65
CA PRO A 935 -43.04 -20.27 2.91
C PRO A 935 -41.68 -20.41 3.60
N VAL A 936 -41.69 -20.77 4.89
CA VAL A 936 -40.50 -21.25 5.59
C VAL A 936 -40.17 -22.65 5.06
N ALA A 937 -39.01 -22.81 4.43
CA ALA A 937 -38.56 -24.07 3.83
C ALA A 937 -37.79 -24.94 4.85
N GLN A 938 -36.98 -24.31 5.72
CA GLN A 938 -36.32 -24.98 6.85
C GLN A 938 -36.53 -24.15 8.12
N SER A 939 -36.66 -24.86 9.24
CA SER A 939 -36.79 -24.28 10.58
C SER A 939 -35.87 -25.07 11.51
N ILE A 940 -34.77 -24.45 11.91
CA ILE A 940 -33.65 -25.09 12.59
C ILE A 940 -33.57 -24.51 14.01
N PRO A 941 -33.97 -25.26 15.05
CA PRO A 941 -33.76 -24.85 16.43
C PRO A 941 -32.29 -25.03 16.80
N PHE A 942 -31.73 -24.06 17.51
CA PHE A 942 -30.37 -24.15 18.05
C PHE A 942 -30.26 -23.36 19.35
N THR A 943 -29.28 -23.71 20.18
CA THR A 943 -28.90 -22.93 21.35
C THR A 943 -27.62 -22.21 21.00
N LEU A 944 -27.59 -20.89 21.10
CA LEU A 944 -26.36 -20.12 20.94
C LEU A 944 -25.63 -20.14 22.27
N VAL A 945 -24.57 -20.95 22.39
CA VAL A 945 -23.86 -21.10 23.66
C VAL A 945 -22.79 -20.03 23.76
N ARG A 946 -21.97 -19.85 22.73
CA ARG A 946 -20.87 -18.90 22.71
C ARG A 946 -20.99 -17.93 21.57
N ARG A 947 -20.28 -16.82 21.74
CA ARG A 947 -20.15 -15.84 20.67
C ARG A 947 -19.29 -16.42 19.56
N GLY A 948 -19.74 -16.28 18.32
CA GLY A 948 -19.05 -16.81 17.14
C GLY A 948 -19.41 -18.26 16.82
N ASP A 949 -20.22 -18.93 17.65
CA ASP A 949 -20.75 -20.26 17.35
C ASP A 949 -21.47 -20.27 15.99
N ALA A 950 -21.26 -21.33 15.23
CA ALA A 950 -21.82 -21.50 13.89
C ALA A 950 -23.17 -22.22 13.90
N VAL A 951 -24.08 -21.80 13.00
CA VAL A 951 -25.29 -22.55 12.67
C VAL A 951 -25.42 -22.69 11.15
N GLY A 952 -25.60 -23.91 10.67
CA GLY A 952 -25.68 -24.23 9.24
C GLY A 952 -27.12 -24.28 8.71
N PHE A 953 -27.31 -23.99 7.42
CA PHE A 953 -28.57 -24.21 6.69
C PHE A 953 -28.31 -24.46 5.20
N ASP A 954 -29.24 -25.11 4.51
CA ASP A 954 -29.11 -25.34 3.07
C ASP A 954 -29.68 -24.17 2.26
N LEU A 955 -28.91 -23.63 1.32
CA LEU A 955 -29.31 -22.56 0.42
C LEU A 955 -29.39 -23.09 -1.03
N PRO A 956 -30.60 -23.19 -1.62
CA PRO A 956 -30.75 -23.58 -3.01
C PRO A 956 -30.22 -22.54 -3.98
N GLY A 957 -29.64 -23.04 -5.07
CA GLY A 957 -29.11 -22.23 -6.17
C GLY A 957 -30.17 -21.44 -6.95
N ASN A 958 -29.75 -20.32 -7.52
CA ASN A 958 -30.51 -19.46 -8.44
C ASN A 958 -31.87 -18.97 -7.94
N THR A 959 -32.12 -19.04 -6.63
CA THR A 959 -33.41 -18.66 -6.03
C THR A 959 -33.18 -17.66 -4.91
N GLN A 960 -33.99 -16.60 -4.87
CA GLN A 960 -33.93 -15.63 -3.78
C GLN A 960 -34.56 -16.20 -2.51
N TYR A 961 -33.76 -16.20 -1.44
CA TYR A 961 -34.16 -16.65 -0.11
C TYR A 961 -34.09 -15.50 0.87
N ALA A 962 -34.77 -15.67 2.00
CA ALA A 962 -34.57 -14.86 3.18
C ALA A 962 -34.31 -15.78 4.38
N LEU A 963 -33.52 -15.26 5.30
CA LEU A 963 -33.22 -15.86 6.58
C LEU A 963 -33.75 -14.97 7.70
N ARG A 964 -34.23 -15.61 8.76
CA ARG A 964 -34.71 -14.97 9.98
C ARG A 964 -34.35 -15.80 11.19
N ILE A 965 -33.67 -15.19 12.15
CA ILE A 965 -33.36 -15.77 13.45
C ILE A 965 -34.13 -15.01 14.53
N ARG A 966 -34.83 -15.76 15.38
CA ARG A 966 -35.58 -15.21 16.53
C ARG A 966 -35.46 -16.14 17.74
N PRO A 967 -35.52 -15.60 18.96
CA PRO A 967 -35.52 -16.42 20.15
C PRO A 967 -36.83 -17.22 20.21
N ARG A 968 -36.76 -18.44 20.75
CA ARG A 968 -37.94 -19.31 20.91
C ARG A 968 -38.89 -18.80 22.00
N VAL A 969 -38.38 -17.96 22.88
CA VAL A 969 -39.10 -17.32 23.99
C VAL A 969 -38.69 -15.86 24.08
N ALA A 970 -39.49 -15.03 24.75
CA ALA A 970 -39.08 -13.67 25.08
C ALA A 970 -37.83 -13.73 25.97
N LEU A 971 -36.77 -13.06 25.54
CA LEU A 971 -35.53 -13.00 26.30
C LEU A 971 -35.66 -11.98 27.45
N PRO A 972 -35.04 -12.21 28.62
CA PRO A 972 -35.02 -11.24 29.71
C PRO A 972 -34.26 -9.96 29.32
N ALA A 973 -34.29 -8.93 30.17
CA ALA A 973 -33.39 -7.79 30.01
C ALA A 973 -31.92 -8.26 30.08
N ALA A 974 -31.05 -7.67 29.27
CA ALA A 974 -29.62 -7.95 29.34
C ALA A 974 -29.06 -7.52 30.71
N THR A 975 -28.12 -8.28 31.25
CA THR A 975 -27.33 -7.84 32.41
C THR A 975 -26.14 -7.07 31.86
N LEU A 976 -26.08 -5.77 32.19
CA LEU A 976 -25.03 -4.87 31.73
C LEU A 976 -24.29 -4.25 32.94
N PRO A 977 -22.95 -4.17 32.91
CA PRO A 977 -22.08 -4.81 31.92
C PRO A 977 -22.10 -6.35 32.03
N PRO A 978 -21.74 -7.09 30.95
CA PRO A 978 -21.56 -8.54 31.01
C PRO A 978 -20.54 -8.97 32.08
N ALA A 979 -20.68 -10.18 32.59
CA ALA A 979 -19.71 -10.74 33.54
C ALA A 979 -18.40 -11.13 32.83
N PRO A 980 -17.23 -11.00 33.52
CA PRO A 980 -15.96 -11.56 33.06
C PRO A 980 -16.09 -13.03 32.66
N MET A 981 -15.49 -13.40 31.53
CA MET A 981 -15.51 -14.78 31.01
C MET A 981 -14.13 -15.42 31.09
N ALA A 982 -14.09 -16.74 31.28
CA ALA A 982 -12.84 -17.50 31.18
C ALA A 982 -12.48 -17.74 29.71
N ASP A 983 -11.21 -18.01 29.41
CA ASP A 983 -10.82 -18.52 28.09
C ASP A 983 -9.40 -19.09 28.18
N LEU A 984 -9.28 -20.40 28.01
CA LEU A 984 -8.01 -21.06 27.74
C LEU A 984 -7.68 -20.91 26.26
N GLY A 985 -6.39 -20.96 25.95
CA GLY A 985 -5.96 -20.89 24.57
C GLY A 985 -4.68 -21.66 24.32
N ILE A 986 -4.62 -22.27 23.14
CA ILE A 986 -3.42 -22.87 22.57
C ILE A 986 -3.45 -22.70 21.05
N HIS A 987 -2.28 -22.55 20.44
CA HIS A 987 -2.11 -22.53 19.00
C HIS A 987 -1.01 -23.53 18.58
N THR A 988 -0.97 -23.88 17.29
CA THR A 988 0.07 -24.79 16.76
C THR A 988 1.49 -24.29 17.03
N ARG A 989 1.69 -22.97 17.10
CA ARG A 989 2.99 -22.34 17.42
C ARG A 989 3.46 -22.61 18.85
N ASP A 990 2.56 -23.00 19.74
CA ASP A 990 2.81 -23.31 21.14
C ASP A 990 3.27 -24.77 21.34
N LEU A 991 3.37 -25.53 20.25
CA LEU A 991 3.75 -26.94 20.23
C LEU A 991 5.15 -27.10 19.63
N ALA A 992 6.01 -27.88 20.29
CA ALA A 992 7.29 -28.28 19.74
C ALA A 992 7.59 -29.74 20.09
N PHE A 993 7.82 -30.57 19.08
CA PHE A 993 8.10 -31.99 19.25
C PHE A 993 9.57 -32.31 18.92
N ASP A 994 10.26 -32.97 19.85
CA ASP A 994 11.60 -33.52 19.63
C ASP A 994 11.50 -35.02 19.32
N PRO A 995 11.70 -35.45 18.06
CA PRO A 995 11.61 -36.86 17.68
C PRO A 995 12.75 -37.72 18.26
N GLY A 996 13.89 -37.11 18.61
CA GLY A 996 15.02 -37.83 19.20
C GLY A 996 14.74 -38.29 20.63
N THR A 997 13.98 -37.50 21.38
CA THR A 997 13.61 -37.81 22.77
C THR A 997 12.16 -38.25 22.94
N GLY A 998 11.31 -38.07 21.92
CA GLY A 998 9.86 -38.28 21.99
C GLY A 998 9.21 -37.33 23.00
N THR A 999 9.68 -36.08 23.04
CA THR A 999 9.22 -35.07 24.00
C THR A 999 8.40 -34.01 23.28
N LEU A 1000 7.17 -33.78 23.75
CA LEU A 1000 6.33 -32.66 23.29
C LEU A 1000 6.36 -31.54 24.34
N SER A 1001 6.79 -30.35 23.93
CA SER A 1001 6.66 -29.10 24.69
C SER A 1001 5.37 -28.40 24.29
N VAL A 1002 4.63 -27.89 25.28
CA VAL A 1002 3.31 -27.30 25.12
C VAL A 1002 3.22 -26.03 25.95
N ARG A 1003 2.85 -24.90 25.34
CA ARG A 1003 2.47 -23.68 26.07
C ARG A 1003 0.96 -23.53 26.13
N VAL A 1004 0.44 -23.29 27.33
CA VAL A 1004 -1.00 -23.12 27.58
C VAL A 1004 -1.25 -21.72 28.15
N HIS A 1005 -2.22 -21.02 27.57
CA HIS A 1005 -2.53 -19.63 27.86
C HIS A 1005 -3.88 -19.49 28.59
N ASN A 1006 -4.02 -18.45 29.41
CA ASN A 1006 -5.31 -17.91 29.84
C ASN A 1006 -5.44 -16.51 29.24
N ILE A 1007 -6.34 -16.38 28.27
CA ILE A 1007 -6.60 -15.14 27.53
C ILE A 1007 -7.97 -14.54 27.85
N GLY A 1008 -8.66 -15.12 28.83
CA GLY A 1008 -9.91 -14.59 29.38
C GLY A 1008 -9.70 -13.56 30.48
N ALA A 1009 -10.73 -13.37 31.31
CA ALA A 1009 -10.78 -12.45 32.43
C ALA A 1009 -11.11 -13.15 33.77
N VAL A 1010 -11.01 -14.48 33.81
CA VAL A 1010 -11.31 -15.31 35.00
C VAL A 1010 -10.17 -16.29 35.26
N ASP A 1011 -9.71 -16.35 36.52
CA ASP A 1011 -8.76 -17.36 36.97
C ASP A 1011 -9.37 -18.76 36.83
N LEU A 1012 -8.63 -19.69 36.23
CA LEU A 1012 -9.06 -21.07 36.06
C LEU A 1012 -8.27 -22.00 36.97
N THR A 1013 -8.94 -22.99 37.58
CA THR A 1013 -8.34 -23.95 38.52
C THR A 1013 -8.72 -25.37 38.18
N SER A 1014 -7.81 -26.34 38.21
CA SER A 1014 -8.07 -27.74 37.79
C SER A 1014 -8.25 -27.89 36.28
N ILE A 1015 -7.37 -27.27 35.50
CA ILE A 1015 -7.33 -27.39 34.04
C ILE A 1015 -6.70 -28.74 33.68
N THR A 1016 -7.27 -29.44 32.71
CA THR A 1016 -6.72 -30.69 32.17
C THR A 1016 -6.13 -30.41 30.78
N VAL A 1017 -4.92 -30.91 30.55
CA VAL A 1017 -4.23 -30.84 29.25
C VAL A 1017 -3.96 -32.27 28.80
N SER A 1018 -4.58 -32.70 27.70
CA SER A 1018 -4.41 -34.05 27.15
C SER A 1018 -3.77 -34.00 25.76
N VAL A 1019 -2.93 -35.01 25.48
CA VAL A 1019 -2.33 -35.24 24.16
C VAL A 1019 -3.04 -36.44 23.54
N HIS A 1020 -3.56 -36.26 22.33
CA HIS A 1020 -4.29 -37.25 21.56
C HIS A 1020 -3.51 -37.66 20.32
N ASP A 1021 -3.65 -38.92 19.91
CA ASP A 1021 -3.15 -39.44 18.65
C ASP A 1021 -4.06 -39.03 17.48
N GLY A 1022 -3.51 -38.43 16.43
CA GLY A 1022 -4.27 -37.97 15.25
C GLY A 1022 -4.45 -36.45 15.18
N ALA A 1023 -5.08 -36.01 14.09
CA ALA A 1023 -5.27 -34.60 13.75
C ALA A 1023 -6.50 -33.95 14.41
N ASP A 1024 -7.23 -34.69 15.25
CA ASP A 1024 -8.42 -34.18 15.91
C ASP A 1024 -8.52 -34.66 17.38
N PRO A 1025 -9.37 -34.01 18.20
CA PRO A 1025 -9.60 -34.40 19.59
C PRO A 1025 -10.26 -35.78 19.80
N SER A 1026 -10.73 -36.46 18.73
CA SER A 1026 -11.41 -37.76 18.82
C SER A 1026 -10.43 -38.94 18.95
N GLY A 1027 -9.16 -38.68 18.66
CA GLY A 1027 -8.05 -39.60 18.84
C GLY A 1027 -7.89 -40.16 20.25
N SER A 1028 -7.20 -41.30 20.38
CA SER A 1028 -6.91 -41.87 21.69
C SER A 1028 -5.96 -41.00 22.50
N VAL A 1029 -6.27 -40.78 23.77
CA VAL A 1029 -5.42 -40.03 24.70
C VAL A 1029 -4.12 -40.79 24.97
N LEU A 1030 -3.00 -40.19 24.61
CA LEU A 1030 -1.64 -40.71 24.82
C LEU A 1030 -1.05 -40.25 26.15
N ALA A 1031 -1.32 -39.01 26.55
CA ALA A 1031 -0.83 -38.45 27.80
C ALA A 1031 -1.82 -37.42 28.37
N THR A 1032 -1.73 -37.17 29.67
CA THR A 1032 -2.57 -36.17 30.35
C THR A 1032 -1.81 -35.57 31.52
N GLN A 1033 -1.92 -34.25 31.68
CA GLN A 1033 -1.38 -33.51 32.80
C GLN A 1033 -2.43 -32.54 33.34
N ASN A 1034 -2.47 -32.38 34.66
CA ASN A 1034 -3.37 -31.44 35.33
C ASN A 1034 -2.60 -30.20 35.78
N LEU A 1035 -3.14 -29.03 35.46
CA LEU A 1035 -2.69 -27.73 35.93
C LEU A 1035 -3.58 -27.27 37.09
N ALA A 1036 -2.97 -27.01 38.24
CA ALA A 1036 -3.70 -26.63 39.46
C ALA A 1036 -4.44 -25.31 39.28
N SER A 1037 -3.80 -24.32 38.67
CA SER A 1037 -4.39 -23.02 38.38
C SER A 1037 -3.63 -22.27 37.28
N LEU A 1038 -4.33 -21.41 36.55
CA LEU A 1038 -3.77 -20.42 35.63
C LEU A 1038 -4.55 -19.10 35.79
N THR A 1039 -3.86 -18.05 36.23
CA THR A 1039 -4.46 -16.74 36.49
C THR A 1039 -4.84 -16.02 35.20
N ALA A 1040 -5.86 -15.17 35.24
CA ALA A 1040 -6.22 -14.29 34.12
C ALA A 1040 -5.28 -13.06 34.05
N PRO A 1041 -5.07 -12.48 32.85
CA PRO A 1041 -4.27 -11.28 32.60
C PRO A 1041 -4.99 -9.99 33.05
N LEU A 1042 -5.38 -9.90 34.33
CA LEU A 1042 -6.10 -8.73 34.87
C LEU A 1042 -5.22 -7.48 35.02
N ASP A 1043 -3.90 -7.67 35.10
CA ASP A 1043 -2.91 -6.59 35.06
C ASP A 1043 -2.45 -6.26 33.63
N LEU A 1044 -3.10 -6.84 32.61
CA LEU A 1044 -2.77 -6.73 31.20
C LEU A 1044 -1.40 -7.33 30.82
N ALA A 1045 -0.82 -8.16 31.70
CA ALA A 1045 0.33 -8.98 31.36
C ALA A 1045 -0.13 -10.38 30.89
N PRO A 1046 0.33 -10.86 29.72
CA PRO A 1046 0.09 -12.22 29.25
C PRO A 1046 0.30 -13.31 30.32
N ARG A 1047 -0.58 -14.32 30.34
CA ARG A 1047 -0.57 -15.40 31.34
C ARG A 1047 -0.54 -16.76 30.67
N PHE A 1048 0.58 -17.46 30.83
CA PHE A 1048 0.79 -18.78 30.27
C PHE A 1048 1.63 -19.68 31.19
N THR A 1049 1.60 -20.98 30.91
CA THR A 1049 2.45 -21.98 31.56
C THR A 1049 2.98 -22.97 30.52
N ASP A 1050 4.24 -23.35 30.68
CA ASP A 1050 4.88 -24.36 29.82
C ASP A 1050 4.77 -25.74 30.47
N LEU A 1051 4.44 -26.73 29.65
CA LEU A 1051 4.28 -28.14 29.99
C LEU A 1051 5.18 -29.00 29.09
N VAL A 1052 5.57 -30.17 29.60
CA VAL A 1052 6.41 -31.13 28.89
C VAL A 1052 5.82 -32.52 29.03
N PHE A 1053 5.56 -33.17 27.90
CA PHE A 1053 5.06 -34.54 27.80
C PHE A 1053 6.15 -35.47 27.25
N PRO A 1054 6.88 -36.19 28.12
CA PRO A 1054 7.88 -37.16 27.69
C PRO A 1054 7.24 -38.50 27.30
N GLY A 1055 8.01 -39.37 26.65
CA GLY A 1055 7.63 -40.77 26.43
C GLY A 1055 6.67 -40.99 25.26
N LEU A 1056 6.55 -40.02 24.35
CA LEU A 1056 5.84 -40.12 23.07
C LEU A 1056 6.76 -40.68 21.96
N VAL A 1057 7.73 -41.52 22.36
CA VAL A 1057 8.71 -42.13 21.45
C VAL A 1057 7.98 -43.14 20.55
N GLY A 1058 8.12 -42.97 19.24
CA GLY A 1058 7.46 -43.82 18.26
C GLY A 1058 6.06 -43.35 17.83
N SER A 1059 5.59 -42.20 18.33
CA SER A 1059 4.46 -41.49 17.72
C SER A 1059 4.80 -41.16 16.26
N SER A 1060 3.87 -41.46 15.35
CA SER A 1060 3.99 -41.18 13.91
C SER A 1060 2.71 -40.52 13.41
N GLY A 1061 2.83 -39.48 12.59
CA GLY A 1061 1.68 -38.71 12.10
C GLY A 1061 1.47 -37.42 12.88
N THR A 1062 0.25 -37.15 13.30
CA THR A 1062 -0.14 -35.89 13.97
C THR A 1062 -0.48 -36.14 15.44
N LEU A 1063 -0.07 -35.25 16.32
CA LEU A 1063 -0.53 -35.18 17.71
C LEU A 1063 -1.43 -33.96 17.89
N THR A 1064 -2.50 -34.12 18.66
CA THR A 1064 -3.41 -33.01 19.03
C THR A 1064 -3.41 -32.80 20.53
N VAL A 1065 -3.10 -31.58 20.97
CA VAL A 1065 -3.23 -31.16 22.35
C VAL A 1065 -4.63 -30.59 22.55
N VAL A 1066 -5.30 -30.99 23.63
CA VAL A 1066 -6.65 -30.54 24.00
C VAL A 1066 -6.60 -29.95 25.41
N LEU A 1067 -7.17 -28.75 25.56
CA LEU A 1067 -7.36 -28.07 26.81
C LEU A 1067 -8.79 -28.32 27.29
N THR A 1068 -8.95 -28.55 28.59
CA THR A 1068 -10.28 -28.70 29.20
C THR A 1068 -10.33 -27.88 30.47
N ALA A 1069 -11.18 -26.85 30.45
CA ALA A 1069 -11.52 -26.07 31.63
C ALA A 1069 -12.40 -26.88 32.61
N PRO A 1070 -12.48 -26.45 33.88
CA PRO A 1070 -13.27 -27.11 34.91
C PRO A 1070 -14.77 -27.06 34.58
N ALA A 1071 -15.50 -28.11 34.94
CA ALA A 1071 -16.93 -28.18 34.72
C ALA A 1071 -17.67 -26.94 35.30
N GLY A 1072 -18.49 -26.30 34.47
CA GLY A 1072 -19.21 -25.07 34.82
C GLY A 1072 -18.47 -23.77 34.54
N SER A 1073 -17.22 -23.83 34.03
CA SER A 1073 -16.51 -22.66 33.52
C SER A 1073 -16.89 -22.47 32.04
N GLU A 1074 -17.65 -21.41 31.76
CA GLU A 1074 -17.99 -21.06 30.38
C GLU A 1074 -16.84 -20.24 29.78
N GLU A 1075 -16.32 -20.71 28.64
CA GLU A 1075 -15.24 -20.06 27.91
C GLU A 1075 -15.79 -19.19 26.78
N VAL A 1076 -15.04 -18.14 26.41
CA VAL A 1076 -15.42 -17.21 25.32
C VAL A 1076 -15.56 -17.98 24.01
N THR A 1077 -14.64 -18.90 23.72
CA THR A 1077 -14.70 -19.83 22.60
C THR A 1077 -14.10 -21.19 22.98
N LEU A 1078 -14.34 -22.21 22.18
CA LEU A 1078 -13.64 -23.49 22.27
C LEU A 1078 -12.76 -23.76 21.03
N ASP A 1079 -12.83 -22.89 20.02
CA ASP A 1079 -12.07 -23.03 18.78
C ASP A 1079 -10.55 -23.04 19.06
N ASN A 1080 -10.13 -22.40 20.16
CA ASN A 1080 -8.75 -22.29 20.63
C ASN A 1080 -8.37 -23.29 21.75
N ASN A 1081 -9.24 -24.24 22.07
CA ASN A 1081 -8.97 -25.26 23.09
C ASN A 1081 -8.25 -26.50 22.54
N HIS A 1082 -7.80 -26.47 21.29
CA HIS A 1082 -6.99 -27.53 20.74
C HIS A 1082 -6.02 -27.01 19.67
N ALA A 1083 -4.88 -27.67 19.56
CA ALA A 1083 -3.89 -27.42 18.53
C ALA A 1083 -3.18 -28.71 18.15
N SER A 1084 -2.70 -28.80 16.91
CA SER A 1084 -2.12 -30.04 16.38
C SER A 1084 -0.73 -29.80 15.78
N ILE A 1085 0.16 -30.78 15.93
CA ILE A 1085 1.53 -30.77 15.40
C ILE A 1085 1.85 -32.10 14.71
N VAL A 1086 2.58 -32.04 13.60
CA VAL A 1086 3.07 -33.21 12.86
C VAL A 1086 4.42 -33.65 13.46
N VAL A 1087 4.59 -34.95 13.72
CA VAL A 1087 5.68 -35.51 14.56
C VAL A 1087 6.55 -36.59 13.90
N ASP A 1088 6.24 -36.98 12.66
CA ASP A 1088 7.18 -37.73 11.83
C ASP A 1088 8.32 -36.80 11.40
N GLY A 1089 9.59 -37.25 11.52
CA GLY A 1089 10.79 -36.42 11.30
C GLY A 1089 10.98 -35.81 9.89
N THR A 1090 9.93 -35.74 9.08
CA THR A 1090 9.78 -34.87 7.92
C THR A 1090 9.39 -33.48 8.40
N GLY A 1091 10.39 -32.65 8.71
CA GLY A 1091 10.22 -31.37 9.39
C GLY A 1091 9.23 -30.38 8.74
N ALA A 1092 8.66 -29.54 9.61
CA ALA A 1092 7.84 -28.35 9.36
C ALA A 1092 6.54 -28.59 8.56
N PRO A 1093 5.51 -27.73 8.73
CA PRO A 1093 4.48 -27.61 7.69
C PRO A 1093 5.24 -27.30 6.40
N LEU A 1094 5.13 -28.19 5.42
CA LEU A 1094 5.81 -27.98 4.14
C LEU A 1094 5.37 -26.64 3.58
N GLU A 1095 6.33 -25.90 3.02
CA GLU A 1095 5.97 -24.78 2.18
C GLU A 1095 4.94 -25.23 1.14
N PRO A 1096 3.96 -24.37 0.80
CA PRO A 1096 2.91 -24.70 -0.15
C PRO A 1096 3.50 -25.37 -1.40
N PRO A 1097 2.82 -26.37 -2.01
CA PRO A 1097 3.31 -26.99 -3.23
C PRO A 1097 3.55 -25.91 -4.30
N MET A 1098 4.77 -25.87 -4.85
CA MET A 1098 5.21 -24.89 -5.84
C MET A 1098 5.48 -25.56 -7.17
N ILE A 1099 4.90 -25.04 -8.27
CA ILE A 1099 5.21 -25.48 -9.64
C ILE A 1099 6.51 -24.81 -10.08
N LEU A 1100 7.54 -25.63 -10.31
CA LEU A 1100 8.82 -25.17 -10.85
C LEU A 1100 8.87 -25.25 -12.38
N SER A 1101 8.08 -26.15 -13.00
CA SER A 1101 7.98 -26.25 -14.47
C SER A 1101 6.73 -27.00 -14.96
N ILE A 1102 6.31 -26.68 -16.18
CA ILE A 1102 5.22 -27.34 -16.92
C ILE A 1102 5.78 -27.84 -18.25
N THR A 1103 5.61 -29.13 -18.56
CA THR A 1103 6.12 -29.74 -19.79
C THR A 1103 5.01 -30.48 -20.56
N PRO A 1104 4.73 -30.13 -21.82
CA PRO A 1104 5.24 -28.96 -22.57
C PRO A 1104 4.67 -27.62 -22.05
N PRO A 1105 5.32 -26.47 -22.31
CA PRO A 1105 4.85 -25.16 -21.83
C PRO A 1105 3.57 -24.66 -22.53
N SER A 1106 3.12 -25.34 -23.59
CA SER A 1106 1.88 -25.06 -24.31
C SER A 1106 1.27 -26.37 -24.84
N ALA A 1107 -0.05 -26.48 -24.81
CA ALA A 1107 -0.77 -27.70 -25.21
C ALA A 1107 -2.11 -27.40 -25.85
N SER A 1108 -2.51 -28.22 -26.82
CA SER A 1108 -3.86 -28.21 -27.40
C SER A 1108 -4.85 -28.99 -26.51
N PRO A 1109 -6.17 -28.73 -26.61
CA PRO A 1109 -7.19 -29.55 -25.95
C PRO A 1109 -6.96 -31.05 -26.20
N GLY A 1110 -7.00 -31.85 -25.13
CA GLY A 1110 -6.72 -33.28 -25.15
C GLY A 1110 -5.26 -33.67 -24.90
N ALA A 1111 -4.33 -32.72 -24.79
CA ALA A 1111 -2.96 -33.00 -24.38
C ALA A 1111 -2.82 -33.08 -22.85
N VAL A 1112 -1.83 -33.85 -22.41
CA VAL A 1112 -1.49 -34.02 -20.98
C VAL A 1112 -0.24 -33.22 -20.70
N LEU A 1113 -0.33 -32.28 -19.76
CA LEU A 1113 0.78 -31.51 -19.25
C LEU A 1113 1.37 -32.21 -18.02
N THR A 1114 2.70 -32.26 -17.94
CA THR A 1114 3.42 -32.75 -16.76
C THR A 1114 3.77 -31.55 -15.89
N LEU A 1115 3.30 -31.56 -14.65
CA LEU A 1115 3.70 -30.58 -13.63
C LEU A 1115 4.90 -31.12 -12.84
N ALA A 1116 5.98 -30.36 -12.74
CA ALA A 1116 7.10 -30.68 -11.89
C ALA A 1116 7.38 -29.50 -10.93
N GLY A 1117 7.67 -29.81 -9.68
CA GLY A 1117 7.80 -28.79 -8.64
C GLY A 1117 8.26 -29.34 -7.29
N ALA A 1118 8.50 -28.44 -6.33
CA ALA A 1118 8.84 -28.80 -4.96
C ALA A 1118 7.57 -29.09 -4.15
N ASN A 1119 7.65 -29.99 -3.17
CA ASN A 1119 6.59 -30.31 -2.19
C ASN A 1119 5.27 -30.89 -2.74
N PHE A 1120 5.12 -31.11 -4.06
CA PHE A 1120 3.96 -31.79 -4.67
C PHE A 1120 3.72 -33.20 -4.13
N GLY A 1121 4.79 -33.96 -3.93
CA GLY A 1121 4.71 -35.35 -3.47
C GLY A 1121 4.23 -35.48 -2.02
N VAL A 1122 4.28 -34.39 -1.23
CA VAL A 1122 4.04 -34.46 0.23
C VAL A 1122 2.63 -33.98 0.58
N GLY A 1123 2.12 -32.93 -0.09
CA GLY A 1123 0.72 -32.51 0.04
C GLY A 1123 -0.29 -33.54 -0.47
N LEU A 1124 0.06 -34.30 -1.52
CA LEU A 1124 -0.75 -35.42 -2.02
C LEU A 1124 -0.54 -36.73 -1.25
N ALA A 1125 0.65 -36.99 -0.69
CA ALA A 1125 0.89 -38.18 0.14
C ALA A 1125 0.11 -38.15 1.46
N ALA A 1126 -0.19 -36.95 2.00
CA ALA A 1126 -1.07 -36.78 3.15
C ALA A 1126 -2.53 -37.18 2.86
N LEU A 1127 -2.97 -37.10 1.60
CA LEU A 1127 -4.31 -37.52 1.16
C LEU A 1127 -4.41 -39.01 0.80
N ASP A 1128 -3.28 -39.69 0.55
CA ASP A 1128 -3.25 -41.09 0.08
C ASP A 1128 -2.25 -41.97 0.86
N ALA A 1129 -2.24 -41.81 2.19
CA ALA A 1129 -1.61 -42.73 3.16
C ALA A 1129 -0.14 -43.13 2.85
N GLY A 1130 0.68 -42.19 2.36
CA GLY A 1130 2.14 -42.39 2.24
C GLY A 1130 2.63 -43.19 1.01
N VAL A 1131 1.83 -43.31 -0.05
CA VAL A 1131 2.31 -43.87 -1.34
C VAL A 1131 2.92 -42.74 -2.19
N PRO A 1132 4.16 -42.88 -2.72
CA PRO A 1132 4.74 -41.88 -3.62
C PRO A 1132 3.92 -41.79 -4.92
N ALA A 1133 3.38 -40.60 -5.20
CA ALA A 1133 2.56 -40.35 -6.38
C ALA A 1133 3.39 -40.34 -7.69
N PRO A 1134 2.84 -40.84 -8.81
CA PRO A 1134 3.40 -40.61 -10.15
C PRO A 1134 3.36 -39.11 -10.51
N PRO A 1135 4.10 -38.65 -11.55
CA PRO A 1135 4.02 -37.27 -12.02
C PRO A 1135 2.56 -36.86 -12.29
N LEU A 1136 2.16 -35.70 -11.77
CA LEU A 1136 0.80 -35.16 -11.92
C LEU A 1136 0.54 -34.82 -13.38
N GLY A 1137 -0.40 -35.54 -13.99
CA GLY A 1137 -0.89 -35.28 -15.34
C GLY A 1137 -2.09 -34.32 -15.29
N LEU A 1138 -1.94 -33.13 -15.86
CA LEU A 1138 -3.03 -32.20 -16.07
C LEU A 1138 -3.59 -32.41 -17.48
N SER A 1139 -4.83 -32.87 -17.59
CA SER A 1139 -5.50 -33.07 -18.87
C SER A 1139 -6.18 -31.78 -19.29
N VAL A 1140 -5.71 -31.15 -20.37
CA VAL A 1140 -6.33 -29.93 -20.90
C VAL A 1140 -7.66 -30.32 -21.55
N ILE A 1141 -8.78 -29.87 -20.98
CA ILE A 1141 -10.12 -30.19 -21.50
C ILE A 1141 -10.47 -29.23 -22.63
N ASP A 1142 -10.28 -27.93 -22.40
CA ASP A 1142 -10.43 -26.88 -23.39
C ASP A 1142 -9.47 -25.70 -23.10
N ALA A 1143 -9.68 -24.57 -23.79
CA ALA A 1143 -8.82 -23.39 -23.67
C ALA A 1143 -8.79 -22.78 -22.25
N ASN A 1144 -9.79 -23.07 -21.41
CA ASN A 1144 -10.01 -22.41 -20.13
C ASN A 1144 -10.15 -23.41 -18.96
N THR A 1145 -10.16 -24.71 -19.21
CA THR A 1145 -10.32 -25.74 -18.18
C THR A 1145 -9.35 -26.89 -18.37
N ALA A 1146 -8.81 -27.35 -17.25
CA ALA A 1146 -7.98 -28.54 -17.20
C ALA A 1146 -8.35 -29.37 -15.97
N GLN A 1147 -8.20 -30.70 -16.09
CA GLN A 1147 -8.52 -31.64 -15.02
C GLN A 1147 -7.24 -32.28 -14.51
N LEU A 1148 -7.02 -32.16 -13.20
CA LEU A 1148 -5.98 -32.90 -12.50
C LEU A 1148 -6.50 -34.31 -12.18
N ALA A 1149 -5.90 -35.34 -12.77
CA ALA A 1149 -6.26 -36.72 -12.44
C ALA A 1149 -5.44 -37.20 -11.25
N ILE A 1150 -6.03 -37.20 -10.05
CA ILE A 1150 -5.45 -37.84 -8.87
C ILE A 1150 -5.99 -39.27 -8.82
N ALA A 1151 -5.14 -40.26 -9.07
CA ALA A 1151 -5.50 -41.66 -8.92
C ALA A 1151 -5.51 -42.04 -7.44
N SER A 1152 -6.61 -41.77 -6.71
CA SER A 1152 -6.76 -42.26 -5.33
C SER A 1152 -7.31 -43.68 -5.32
N ASN A 1153 -6.87 -44.53 -4.38
CA ASN A 1153 -7.42 -45.86 -4.13
C ASN A 1153 -8.69 -45.87 -3.25
N GLN A 1154 -9.33 -44.71 -3.00
CA GLN A 1154 -10.54 -44.58 -2.17
C GLN A 1154 -11.84 -44.41 -3.00
N PRO A 1155 -13.04 -44.77 -2.48
CA PRO A 1155 -14.26 -44.91 -3.28
C PRO A 1155 -14.97 -43.61 -3.69
N ALA A 1156 -14.37 -42.45 -3.50
CA ALA A 1156 -14.92 -41.17 -3.95
C ALA A 1156 -13.83 -40.37 -4.67
N PRO A 1157 -14.00 -40.01 -5.96
CA PRO A 1157 -13.04 -39.15 -6.63
C PRO A 1157 -13.14 -37.74 -6.06
N ALA A 1158 -12.14 -37.31 -5.30
CA ALA A 1158 -11.90 -35.90 -5.03
C ALA A 1158 -11.48 -35.25 -6.35
N THR A 1159 -12.40 -34.57 -7.03
CA THR A 1159 -12.06 -33.76 -8.19
C THR A 1159 -11.49 -32.44 -7.68
N VAL A 1160 -10.17 -32.25 -7.74
CA VAL A 1160 -9.56 -30.92 -7.58
C VAL A 1160 -9.66 -30.23 -8.95
N LEU A 1161 -10.56 -29.25 -9.05
CA LEU A 1161 -10.63 -28.36 -10.20
C LEU A 1161 -9.54 -27.30 -10.04
N LEU A 1162 -8.49 -27.39 -10.86
CA LEU A 1162 -7.49 -26.35 -11.00
C LEU A 1162 -7.97 -25.35 -12.05
N SER A 1163 -8.25 -24.11 -11.64
CA SER A 1163 -8.42 -23.02 -12.60
C SER A 1163 -7.02 -22.59 -13.07
N LEU A 1164 -6.67 -22.93 -14.31
CA LEU A 1164 -5.59 -22.22 -15.00
C LEU A 1164 -6.09 -20.79 -15.17
N VAL A 1165 -5.36 -19.80 -14.64
CA VAL A 1165 -5.77 -18.40 -14.76
C VAL A 1165 -5.62 -17.97 -16.22
N SER A 1166 -6.69 -18.17 -16.98
CA SER A 1166 -7.09 -17.31 -18.07
C SER A 1166 -8.55 -16.92 -17.83
N SER A 1167 -8.73 -15.81 -17.12
CA SER A 1167 -9.91 -14.94 -17.16
C SER A 1167 -11.31 -15.59 -17.15
N GLY A 1168 -11.61 -16.53 -16.24
CA GLY A 1168 -13.00 -17.04 -16.16
C GLY A 1168 -13.38 -18.14 -15.16
N GLY A 1169 -12.56 -18.48 -14.16
CA GLY A 1169 -12.89 -19.54 -13.18
C GLY A 1169 -13.78 -19.04 -12.05
N LEU A 1170 -15.02 -19.55 -11.96
CA LEU A 1170 -16.12 -18.99 -11.15
C LEU A 1170 -16.44 -19.72 -9.84
N GLU A 1171 -15.81 -20.85 -9.57
CA GLU A 1171 -16.06 -21.62 -8.35
C GLU A 1171 -14.77 -22.29 -7.92
N SER A 1172 -13.99 -21.65 -7.04
CA SER A 1172 -12.88 -22.34 -6.42
C SER A 1172 -12.56 -21.81 -5.02
N ASN A 1173 -12.81 -22.65 -4.00
CA ASN A 1173 -12.08 -22.61 -2.73
C ASN A 1173 -10.67 -23.17 -3.00
N VAL A 1174 -9.81 -22.41 -3.68
CA VAL A 1174 -8.51 -22.91 -4.14
C VAL A 1174 -7.37 -22.03 -3.65
N VAL A 1175 -6.43 -22.69 -2.97
CA VAL A 1175 -5.06 -22.27 -2.73
C VAL A 1175 -4.41 -21.92 -4.07
N PRO A 1176 -3.95 -20.68 -4.29
CA PRO A 1176 -3.21 -20.34 -5.49
C PRO A 1176 -1.90 -21.12 -5.51
N LEU A 1177 -1.63 -21.76 -6.64
CA LEU A 1177 -0.32 -22.28 -6.94
C LEU A 1177 0.56 -21.10 -7.35
N LEU A 1178 1.55 -20.78 -6.52
CA LEU A 1178 2.63 -19.88 -6.89
C LEU A 1178 3.39 -20.52 -8.06
N ILE A 1179 3.43 -19.85 -9.21
CA ILE A 1179 4.29 -20.22 -10.34
C ILE A 1179 5.53 -19.35 -10.23
N GLU A 1180 6.58 -19.84 -9.57
CA GLU A 1180 7.91 -19.23 -9.70
C GLU A 1180 8.51 -19.66 -11.03
N ALA A 1181 8.52 -18.77 -12.02
CA ALA A 1181 9.45 -18.93 -13.12
C ALA A 1181 10.85 -18.55 -12.62
N LEU A 1182 11.62 -19.56 -12.23
CA LEU A 1182 13.08 -19.51 -12.04
C LEU A 1182 13.60 -18.32 -11.19
N ALA A 1183 13.34 -18.38 -9.89
CA ALA A 1183 14.17 -17.72 -8.90
C ALA A 1183 15.52 -18.47 -8.80
N ASP A 1184 16.52 -18.05 -9.57
CA ASP A 1184 17.92 -18.47 -9.34
C ASP A 1184 18.95 -17.36 -9.64
N ALA A 1185 18.52 -16.08 -9.55
CA ALA A 1185 19.43 -14.94 -9.69
C ALA A 1185 19.35 -13.90 -8.54
N MET A 1186 18.50 -14.08 -7.53
CA MET A 1186 18.26 -13.05 -6.51
C MET A 1186 19.16 -13.10 -5.26
N PHE A 1187 20.11 -14.05 -5.18
CA PHE A 1187 21.10 -14.09 -4.10
C PHE A 1187 22.52 -14.16 -4.64
N GLY A 1188 22.95 -13.08 -5.30
CA GLY A 1188 24.36 -12.76 -5.41
C GLY A 1188 24.75 -11.84 -4.26
N ASN A 1189 25.45 -12.37 -3.25
CA ASN A 1189 26.23 -11.56 -2.32
C ASN A 1189 27.11 -10.60 -3.13
N GLY A 1190 26.87 -9.30 -3.02
CA GLY A 1190 27.65 -8.32 -3.78
C GLY A 1190 27.17 -6.89 -3.64
N PHE A 1191 26.96 -6.41 -2.41
CA PHE A 1191 27.07 -4.99 -2.07
C PHE A 1191 27.61 -4.87 -0.63
N GLU A 1192 28.78 -5.47 -0.41
CA GLU A 1192 29.78 -4.99 0.54
C GLU A 1192 31.10 -4.96 -0.24
N ASP A 1193 31.34 -3.84 -0.93
CA ASP A 1193 32.63 -3.14 -1.12
C ASP A 1193 32.47 -1.98 -2.12
#